data_AF-A0AAD5U2Y2-F1
#
_entry.id   AF-A0AAD5U2Y2-F1
#
_cell.length_a   1.000
_cell.length_b   1.000
_cell.length_c   1.000
_cell.angle_alpha   90.00
_cell.angle_beta   90.00
_cell.angle_gamma   90.00
#
_symmetry.space_group_name_H-M   'P 1'
#
loop_
_entity.id
_entity.type
_entity.pdbx_description
1 polymer ?
#
loop_
_entity_poly.entity_id
_entity_poly.type
_entity_poly.pdbx_seq_one_letter_code
_entity_poly.pdbx_strand_id
1 'polypeptide(L)'
;MGSVYELLIQEVNSIPAIDGHAHPLLTKIQEDIPLQSIISEAGGDALKDSDDTIVFHRTINSISWLYNTENSLASINKFRTEKTIAELSKICFEKSNIYGVLFDDGLSGDNNSIRYHDNFTKTRNKRVLRIEVVAQDCLNKFFLDHSKKSSSNFNEKDLQEFLNLYMACIEPAPEPVVAFKSICAYRGGLLINVVENKEKILKGFNEAFKDFADKKNYKIEGGALRDCILVNALRSAVTQNLPVQFHTGFGDKDLDLQLSNPLLLRNILELEEFKNLKISLLHVYPFAKEAGFLASSYKNVVVDFGLSIPLLSKNGQEETLKSLFHLTPTNKIHFSTDGHFYPESFYIASKWSRECLSKILAGMVDDNEISFSTAVDVAKNILFFNANSFYNLGWNFKLNSNLENKSYEPQEVFSILSQIPNYTGGNIFKINQESSCFKISLNFSQRDLIRNEKKRFCIEMNVDVDSSQKMLHSFPISQYKLVAESYSPSGKLKASFLHNETNSKHIEIVDKGRVIGRINVSSTHGKFYDDEAFGGIDWNEEESEICYIAEGLGTPGNQEDFGEGYTGMQIPCLYKLNLKSEKSVLIKTNNVASAQPKFLNENKILFSGIDLKYTHFKKYGIKYCQNRNWGLYSIDTQSGEVKHLSKDFGNARSPRLNVNGKNVIFLSNLEGETHGSTSRLVSYDLSDNTFDVIVDICSFKDIEFPGTK
;
A
#
# COMPACT_ATOMS: atom_id res chain seq x y z
N MET A 1 -6.69 -8.58 -2.62
CA MET A 1 -5.30 -9.03 -2.79
C MET A 1 -5.24 -10.39 -2.14
N GLY A 2 -4.81 -11.41 -2.88
CA GLY A 2 -4.95 -12.82 -2.48
C GLY A 2 -3.96 -13.25 -1.40
N SER A 3 -4.08 -14.51 -0.95
CA SER A 3 -3.20 -15.14 0.05
C SER A 3 -1.71 -15.11 -0.32
N VAL A 4 -1.39 -15.06 -1.62
CA VAL A 4 0.00 -15.05 -2.10
C VAL A 4 0.73 -13.76 -1.73
N TYR A 5 0.08 -12.61 -1.85
CA TYR A 5 0.66 -11.33 -1.47
C TYR A 5 1.03 -11.29 0.01
N GLU A 6 0.13 -11.73 0.89
CA GLU A 6 0.35 -11.76 2.35
C GLU A 6 1.53 -12.66 2.73
N LEU A 7 1.68 -13.82 2.08
CA LEU A 7 2.84 -14.69 2.29
C LEU A 7 4.12 -14.04 1.74
N LEU A 8 4.05 -13.45 0.55
CA LEU A 8 5.24 -12.90 -0.10
C LEU A 8 5.75 -11.65 0.61
N ILE A 9 4.87 -10.74 1.06
CA ILE A 9 5.28 -9.54 1.78
C ILE A 9 5.94 -9.88 3.13
N GLN A 10 5.52 -10.96 3.80
CA GLN A 10 6.18 -11.46 5.01
C GLN A 10 7.61 -11.93 4.71
N GLU A 11 7.79 -12.74 3.66
CA GLU A 11 9.11 -13.20 3.22
C GLU A 11 10.00 -12.01 2.80
N VAL A 12 9.48 -11.12 1.95
CA VAL A 12 10.20 -9.94 1.45
C VAL A 12 10.62 -9.01 2.58
N ASN A 13 9.78 -8.78 3.60
CA ASN A 13 10.14 -7.96 4.75
C ASN A 13 11.25 -8.57 5.61
N SER A 14 11.39 -9.90 5.63
CA SER A 14 12.46 -10.58 6.38
C SER A 14 13.85 -10.42 5.75
N ILE A 15 13.91 -10.17 4.43
CA ILE A 15 15.16 -10.07 3.67
C ILE A 15 15.85 -8.73 3.99
N PRO A 16 17.07 -8.72 4.53
CA PRO A 16 17.80 -7.48 4.71
C PRO A 16 18.22 -6.92 3.35
N ALA A 17 18.18 -5.59 3.20
CA ALA A 17 18.49 -4.94 1.93
C ALA A 17 19.89 -4.30 1.94
N ILE A 18 20.63 -4.39 0.84
CA ILE A 18 21.79 -3.54 0.57
C ILE A 18 21.28 -2.33 -0.17
N ASP A 19 21.41 -1.17 0.45
CA ASP A 19 21.04 0.09 -0.17
C ASP A 19 22.18 0.56 -1.08
N GLY A 20 22.00 0.35 -2.39
CA GLY A 20 23.03 0.56 -3.39
C GLY A 20 23.41 2.02 -3.65
N HIS A 21 22.56 2.98 -3.23
CA HIS A 21 22.82 4.40 -3.37
C HIS A 21 21.95 5.22 -2.40
N ALA A 22 22.60 6.04 -1.57
CA ALA A 22 21.95 7.01 -0.70
C ALA A 22 22.95 8.11 -0.27
N HIS A 23 22.48 9.08 0.51
CA HIS A 23 23.25 10.21 1.01
C HIS A 23 23.35 10.22 2.54
N PRO A 24 24.49 10.67 3.10
CA PRO A 24 24.62 10.76 4.56
C PRO A 24 23.57 11.70 5.19
N LEU A 25 23.12 11.35 6.38
CA LEU A 25 22.12 12.12 7.12
C LEU A 25 22.68 13.46 7.62
N LEU A 26 21.84 14.49 7.67
CA LEU A 26 22.18 15.76 8.30
C LEU A 26 22.52 15.59 9.79
N THR A 27 23.40 16.45 10.31
CA THR A 27 23.82 16.42 11.73
C THR A 27 22.68 16.72 12.69
N LYS A 28 21.67 17.48 12.25
CA LYS A 28 20.51 17.91 13.01
C LYS A 28 19.31 18.18 12.09
N ILE A 29 18.13 18.27 12.69
CA ILE A 29 16.95 18.82 12.02
C ILE A 29 17.19 20.31 11.79
N GLN A 30 16.85 20.80 10.60
CA GLN A 30 17.04 22.18 10.19
C GLN A 30 15.68 22.75 9.76
N GLU A 31 15.40 24.00 10.09
CA GLU A 31 14.11 24.61 9.77
C GLU A 31 13.94 24.86 8.26
N ASP A 32 15.04 25.12 7.56
CA ASP A 32 15.11 25.36 6.12
C ASP A 32 15.08 24.08 5.27
N ILE A 33 15.16 22.90 5.91
CA ILE A 33 15.01 21.59 5.28
C ILE A 33 13.82 20.89 5.97
N PRO A 34 12.57 21.22 5.61
CA PRO A 34 11.41 20.63 6.26
C PRO A 34 11.25 19.15 5.89
N LEU A 35 10.33 18.44 6.56
CA LEU A 35 10.13 16.99 6.32
C LEU A 35 9.82 16.68 4.85
N GLN A 36 9.08 17.57 4.19
CA GLN A 36 8.69 17.50 2.79
C GLN A 36 9.88 17.31 1.84
N SER A 37 11.06 17.81 2.20
CA SER A 37 12.27 17.69 1.39
C SER A 37 12.72 16.25 1.16
N ILE A 38 12.23 15.27 1.93
CA ILE A 38 12.55 13.85 1.71
C ILE A 38 11.65 13.16 0.66
N ILE A 39 10.59 13.84 0.21
CA ILE A 39 9.62 13.33 -0.77
C ILE A 39 9.38 14.28 -1.94
N SER A 40 10.22 15.31 -2.09
CA SER A 40 10.11 16.27 -3.17
C SER A 40 11.48 16.85 -3.52
N GLU A 41 11.77 16.89 -4.82
CA GLU A 41 12.93 17.60 -5.38
C GLU A 41 12.68 19.12 -5.52
N ALA A 42 11.48 19.60 -5.17
CA ALA A 42 11.17 21.02 -5.24
C ALA A 42 11.90 21.79 -4.13
N GLY A 43 12.40 22.98 -4.49
CA GLY A 43 12.96 23.94 -3.54
C GLY A 43 12.19 25.25 -3.51
N GLY A 44 12.39 26.04 -2.46
CA GLY A 44 11.77 27.36 -2.32
C GLY A 44 10.25 27.29 -2.23
N ASP A 45 9.55 28.26 -2.84
CA ASP A 45 8.09 28.35 -2.75
C ASP A 45 7.36 27.13 -3.32
N ALA A 46 7.91 26.47 -4.34
CA ALA A 46 7.32 25.28 -4.94
C ALA A 46 7.28 24.06 -3.99
N LEU A 47 8.15 24.03 -2.97
CA LEU A 47 8.12 22.97 -1.97
C LEU A 47 6.83 23.02 -1.13
N LYS A 48 6.20 24.19 -0.98
CA LYS A 48 4.95 24.33 -0.21
C LYS A 48 3.80 23.54 -0.83
N ASP A 49 3.78 23.43 -2.15
CA ASP A 49 2.76 22.68 -2.88
C ASP A 49 2.90 21.15 -2.69
N SER A 50 4.02 20.69 -2.11
CA SER A 50 4.21 19.26 -1.83
C SER A 50 3.22 18.73 -0.79
N ASP A 51 2.67 19.59 0.07
CA ASP A 51 1.66 19.24 1.08
C ASP A 51 0.36 18.71 0.45
N ASP A 52 0.05 19.14 -0.79
CA ASP A 52 -1.15 18.73 -1.53
C ASP A 52 -0.93 17.46 -2.38
N THR A 53 0.24 16.84 -2.28
CA THR A 53 0.54 15.62 -3.03
C THR A 53 0.06 14.36 -2.31
N ILE A 54 -0.37 13.35 -3.09
CA ILE A 54 -0.76 12.06 -2.51
C ILE A 54 0.42 11.35 -1.82
N VAL A 55 1.65 11.63 -2.26
CA VAL A 55 2.87 11.09 -1.65
C VAL A 55 3.11 11.70 -0.26
N PHE A 56 2.84 12.99 -0.07
CA PHE A 56 2.88 13.63 1.23
C PHE A 56 1.89 12.98 2.21
N HIS A 57 0.61 12.85 1.85
CA HIS A 57 -0.37 12.20 2.73
C HIS A 57 0.01 10.75 3.09
N ARG A 58 0.53 9.97 2.14
CA ARG A 58 1.01 8.60 2.42
C ARG A 58 2.25 8.60 3.34
N THR A 59 3.09 9.63 3.22
CA THR A 59 4.27 9.85 4.08
C THR A 59 3.84 10.13 5.51
N ILE A 60 2.92 11.07 5.73
CA ILE A 60 2.36 11.38 7.06
C ILE A 60 1.76 10.12 7.68
N ASN A 61 0.93 9.37 6.94
CA ASN A 61 0.36 8.10 7.43
C ASN A 61 1.43 7.07 7.84
N SER A 62 2.51 6.94 7.06
CA SER A 62 3.55 5.94 7.32
C SER A 62 4.44 6.34 8.50
N ILE A 63 4.79 7.63 8.61
CA ILE A 63 5.63 8.16 9.67
C ILE A 63 4.85 8.27 10.98
N SER A 64 3.57 8.66 10.96
CA SER A 64 2.73 8.69 12.16
C SER A 64 2.59 7.30 12.78
N TRP A 65 2.44 6.26 11.94
CA TRP A 65 2.45 4.87 12.39
C TRP A 65 3.82 4.45 12.95
N LEU A 66 4.91 4.84 12.30
CA LEU A 66 6.28 4.55 12.78
C LEU A 66 6.54 5.16 14.16
N TYR A 67 6.14 6.41 14.37
CA TYR A 67 6.39 7.18 15.59
C TYR A 67 5.27 7.08 16.63
N ASN A 68 4.18 6.37 16.31
CA ASN A 68 3.00 6.27 17.16
C ASN A 68 2.45 7.65 17.57
N THR A 69 2.31 8.54 16.59
CA THR A 69 1.75 9.90 16.76
C THR A 69 0.37 10.00 16.10
N GLU A 70 -0.35 11.09 16.39
CA GLU A 70 -1.47 11.47 15.53
C GLU A 70 -1.02 11.65 14.08
N ASN A 71 -1.96 11.39 13.17
CA ASN A 71 -1.74 11.45 11.73
C ASN A 71 -1.77 12.90 11.22
N SER A 72 -0.75 13.67 11.60
CA SER A 72 -0.58 15.07 11.19
C SER A 72 0.90 15.45 11.11
N LEU A 73 1.24 16.38 10.21
CA LEU A 73 2.60 16.92 10.11
C LEU A 73 3.04 17.60 11.42
N ALA A 74 2.13 18.29 12.10
CA ALA A 74 2.41 18.98 13.36
C ALA A 74 2.85 18.00 14.47
N SER A 75 2.13 16.88 14.64
CA SER A 75 2.44 15.88 15.65
C SER A 75 3.75 15.14 15.34
N ILE A 76 4.02 14.87 14.06
CA ILE A 76 5.29 14.29 13.59
C ILE A 76 6.45 15.27 13.87
N ASN A 77 6.30 16.54 13.49
CA ASN A 77 7.36 17.52 13.71
C ASN A 77 7.64 17.74 15.21
N LYS A 78 6.62 17.75 16.06
CA LYS A 78 6.81 17.77 17.51
C LYS A 78 7.67 16.60 17.98
N PHE A 79 7.31 15.37 17.60
CA PHE A 79 8.08 14.17 17.94
C PHE A 79 9.53 14.27 17.45
N ARG A 80 9.73 14.74 16.21
CA ARG A 80 11.06 14.93 15.60
C ARG A 80 11.89 15.94 16.39
N THR A 81 11.33 17.08 16.78
CA THR A 81 12.05 18.13 17.51
C THR A 81 12.46 17.72 18.94
N GLU A 82 11.76 16.76 19.52
CA GLU A 82 12.09 16.19 20.85
C GLU A 82 13.19 15.12 20.78
N LYS A 83 13.68 14.78 19.58
CA LYS A 83 14.60 13.67 19.32
C LYS A 83 15.86 14.13 18.59
N THR A 84 16.97 13.47 18.89
CA THR A 84 18.19 13.62 18.10
C THR A 84 18.12 12.82 16.80
N ILE A 85 18.90 13.21 15.78
CA ILE A 85 19.03 12.42 14.53
C ILE A 85 19.45 10.98 14.84
N ALA A 86 20.28 10.73 15.86
CA ALA A 86 20.69 9.38 16.24
C ALA A 86 19.52 8.52 16.74
N GLU A 87 18.63 9.09 17.55
CA GLU A 87 17.44 8.39 18.04
C GLU A 87 16.45 8.09 16.92
N LEU A 88 16.20 9.06 16.04
CA LEU A 88 15.34 8.86 14.86
C LEU A 88 15.94 7.82 13.91
N SER A 89 17.26 7.85 13.71
CA SER A 89 17.99 6.88 12.89
C SER A 89 17.85 5.47 13.43
N LYS A 90 17.96 5.28 14.74
CA LYS A 90 17.74 3.96 15.36
C LYS A 90 16.36 3.41 15.05
N ILE A 91 15.31 4.22 15.18
CA ILE A 91 13.92 3.82 14.89
C ILE A 91 13.76 3.47 13.41
N CYS A 92 14.19 4.36 12.51
CA CYS A 92 13.98 4.20 11.08
C CYS A 92 14.78 3.03 10.50
N PHE A 93 16.07 2.92 10.80
CA PHE A 93 16.93 1.87 10.25
C PHE A 93 16.54 0.48 10.77
N GLU A 94 16.12 0.37 12.04
CA GLU A 94 15.60 -0.88 12.60
C GLU A 94 14.39 -1.38 11.80
N LYS A 95 13.45 -0.49 11.47
CA LYS A 95 12.25 -0.83 10.68
C LYS A 95 12.51 -0.97 9.19
N SER A 96 13.60 -0.39 8.68
CA SER A 96 13.97 -0.48 7.25
C SER A 96 14.57 -1.83 6.87
N ASN A 97 15.10 -2.59 7.85
CA ASN A 97 15.86 -3.82 7.64
C ASN A 97 16.97 -3.66 6.58
N ILE A 98 17.70 -2.55 6.64
CA ILE A 98 18.86 -2.28 5.77
C ILE A 98 20.09 -2.94 6.40
N TYR A 99 20.79 -3.75 5.62
CA TYR A 99 22.02 -4.43 6.03
C TYR A 99 23.20 -3.45 6.08
N GLY A 100 23.36 -2.66 5.02
CA GLY A 100 24.41 -1.66 4.86
C GLY A 100 24.11 -0.78 3.63
N VAL A 101 24.75 0.37 3.59
CA VAL A 101 24.49 1.45 2.64
C VAL A 101 25.78 1.83 1.91
N LEU A 102 25.63 2.20 0.63
CA LEU A 102 26.66 2.77 -0.21
C LEU A 102 26.39 4.28 -0.33
N PHE A 103 27.11 5.07 0.46
CA PHE A 103 26.87 6.50 0.59
C PHE A 103 27.64 7.33 -0.44
N ASP A 104 26.92 8.11 -1.24
CA ASP A 104 27.46 9.24 -1.97
C ASP A 104 27.51 10.47 -1.05
N ASP A 105 28.73 10.84 -0.63
CA ASP A 105 28.98 11.98 0.25
C ASP A 105 29.25 13.30 -0.49
N GLY A 106 29.01 13.35 -1.79
CA GLY A 106 29.16 14.56 -2.61
C GLY A 106 27.90 15.43 -2.68
N LEU A 107 26.84 15.10 -1.94
CA LEU A 107 25.67 15.96 -1.79
C LEU A 107 25.96 17.05 -0.75
N SER A 108 25.68 18.31 -1.11
CA SER A 108 25.86 19.45 -0.21
C SER A 108 24.99 19.34 1.04
N GLY A 109 25.51 19.80 2.18
CA GLY A 109 24.78 19.83 3.45
C GLY A 109 25.72 19.66 4.64
N ASP A 110 25.27 20.06 5.84
CA ASP A 110 25.97 19.74 7.09
C ASP A 110 25.66 18.28 7.47
N ASN A 111 26.34 17.38 6.77
CA ASN A 111 26.09 15.95 6.81
C ASN A 111 27.01 15.24 7.81
N ASN A 112 26.49 14.23 8.49
CA ASN A 112 27.31 13.31 9.27
C ASN A 112 28.30 12.55 8.37
N SER A 113 29.44 12.18 8.93
CA SER A 113 30.38 11.30 8.22
C SER A 113 29.73 9.96 7.85
N ILE A 114 30.19 9.31 6.79
CA ILE A 114 29.72 7.96 6.41
C ILE A 114 29.81 6.98 7.59
N ARG A 115 30.87 7.07 8.40
CA ARG A 115 31.10 6.19 9.56
C ARG A 115 30.11 6.37 10.71
N TYR A 116 29.44 7.52 10.80
CA TYR A 116 28.35 7.73 11.75
C TYR A 116 27.24 6.68 11.59
N HIS A 117 26.97 6.28 10.34
CA HIS A 117 25.88 5.39 9.99
C HIS A 117 26.17 3.93 10.33
N ASP A 118 27.43 3.57 10.59
CA ASP A 118 27.83 2.22 11.01
C ASP A 118 27.16 1.80 12.35
N ASN A 119 26.62 2.77 13.11
CA ASN A 119 25.87 2.54 14.34
C ASN A 119 24.43 2.03 14.11
N PHE A 120 23.89 2.16 12.91
CA PHE A 120 22.49 1.85 12.60
C PHE A 120 22.33 0.71 11.59
N THR A 121 23.43 0.23 11.01
CA THR A 121 23.48 -0.85 10.02
C THR A 121 24.13 -2.11 10.58
N LYS A 122 23.93 -3.25 9.91
CA LYS A 122 24.49 -4.56 10.33
C LYS A 122 25.96 -4.74 9.94
N THR A 123 26.48 -3.84 9.10
CA THR A 123 27.85 -3.86 8.59
C THR A 123 28.39 -2.44 8.50
N ARG A 124 29.71 -2.32 8.25
CA ARG A 124 30.35 -1.05 7.93
C ARG A 124 29.95 -0.58 6.55
N ASN A 125 29.42 0.63 6.47
CA ASN A 125 28.99 1.26 5.23
C ASN A 125 30.20 1.56 4.33
N LYS A 126 29.90 1.68 3.04
CA LYS A 126 30.88 1.95 1.98
C LYS A 126 30.62 3.32 1.35
N ARG A 127 31.63 3.82 0.65
CA ARG A 127 31.59 5.13 0.02
C ARG A 127 31.42 4.99 -1.50
N VAL A 128 30.62 5.87 -2.07
CA VAL A 128 30.54 6.14 -3.51
C VAL A 128 31.13 7.52 -3.73
N LEU A 129 32.16 7.63 -4.56
CA LEU A 129 32.87 8.90 -4.78
C LEU A 129 32.21 9.69 -5.92
N ARG A 130 31.64 10.86 -5.61
CA ARG A 130 31.07 11.76 -6.63
C ARG A 130 32.16 12.47 -7.40
N ILE A 131 32.41 12.03 -8.63
CA ILE A 131 33.60 12.40 -9.39
C ILE A 131 33.61 13.87 -9.83
N GLU A 132 32.45 14.47 -10.09
CA GLU A 132 32.36 15.88 -10.46
C GLU A 132 32.70 16.81 -9.29
N VAL A 133 32.39 16.43 -8.05
CA VAL A 133 32.75 17.22 -6.85
C VAL A 133 34.26 17.19 -6.63
N VAL A 134 34.86 16.00 -6.72
CA VAL A 134 36.32 15.86 -6.63
C VAL A 134 37.02 16.69 -7.71
N ALA A 135 36.55 16.59 -8.97
CA ALA A 135 37.11 17.36 -10.07
C ALA A 135 36.97 18.87 -9.84
N GLN A 136 35.81 19.31 -9.34
CA GLN A 136 35.53 20.71 -9.05
C GLN A 136 36.47 21.25 -7.96
N ASP A 137 36.69 20.51 -6.89
CA ASP A 137 37.57 20.90 -5.78
C ASP A 137 39.03 20.97 -6.25
N CYS A 138 39.50 19.97 -7.01
CA CYS A 138 40.83 19.98 -7.62
C CYS A 138 41.02 21.19 -8.55
N LEU A 139 40.02 21.48 -9.38
CA LEU A 139 40.07 22.57 -10.36
C LEU A 139 40.09 23.94 -9.68
N ASN A 140 39.19 24.16 -8.71
CA ASN A 140 39.11 25.41 -7.95
C ASN A 140 40.40 25.65 -7.14
N LYS A 141 40.96 24.60 -6.53
CA LYS A 141 42.26 24.68 -5.86
C LYS A 141 43.38 25.04 -6.83
N PHE A 142 43.45 24.35 -7.97
CA PHE A 142 44.44 24.63 -9.01
C PHE A 142 44.36 26.10 -9.47
N PHE A 143 43.16 26.62 -9.72
CA PHE A 143 42.96 28.02 -10.11
C PHE A 143 43.31 29.02 -9.00
N LEU A 144 43.04 28.68 -7.74
CA LEU A 144 43.42 29.51 -6.60
C LEU A 144 44.94 29.63 -6.48
N ASP A 145 45.65 28.51 -6.57
CA ASP A 145 47.12 28.45 -6.52
C ASP A 145 47.75 29.22 -7.69
N HIS A 146 47.06 29.29 -8.83
CA HIS A 146 47.48 30.01 -10.04
C HIS A 146 46.87 31.41 -10.20
N SER A 147 46.16 31.93 -9.20
CA SER A 147 45.43 33.21 -9.27
C SER A 147 46.31 34.44 -9.60
N LYS A 148 47.63 34.35 -9.40
CA LYS A 148 48.61 35.39 -9.74
C LYS A 148 49.02 35.41 -11.22
N LYS A 149 48.66 34.39 -12.02
CA LYS A 149 48.79 34.44 -13.49
C LYS A 149 47.74 35.43 -14.03
N SER A 150 47.97 36.73 -13.85
CA SER A 150 47.08 37.74 -14.40
C SER A 150 47.29 37.81 -15.92
N SER A 151 46.21 37.61 -16.68
CA SER A 151 46.09 37.85 -18.14
C SER A 151 46.74 36.89 -19.16
N SER A 152 47.46 35.83 -18.76
CA SER A 152 47.89 34.77 -19.70
C SER A 152 46.94 33.57 -19.68
N ASN A 153 46.45 33.14 -20.84
CA ASN A 153 45.72 31.86 -20.96
C ASN A 153 46.61 30.70 -20.47
N PHE A 154 46.02 29.74 -19.77
CA PHE A 154 46.63 28.44 -19.48
C PHE A 154 46.96 27.69 -20.77
N ASN A 155 48.05 26.93 -20.74
CA ASN A 155 48.49 26.08 -21.84
C ASN A 155 48.22 24.59 -21.54
N GLU A 156 48.60 23.71 -22.47
CA GLU A 156 48.39 22.26 -22.33
C GLU A 156 49.08 21.65 -21.11
N LYS A 157 50.24 22.17 -20.68
CA LYS A 157 50.94 21.66 -19.49
C LYS A 157 50.15 21.97 -18.22
N ASP A 158 49.55 23.15 -18.13
CA ASP A 158 48.70 23.55 -16.99
C ASP A 158 47.45 22.66 -16.93
N LEU A 159 46.82 22.40 -18.09
CA LEU A 159 45.70 21.47 -18.19
C LEU A 159 46.11 20.05 -17.75
N GLN A 160 47.26 19.56 -18.21
CA GLN A 160 47.76 18.24 -17.82
C GLN A 160 48.10 18.16 -16.34
N GLU A 161 48.64 19.23 -15.74
CA GLU A 161 48.88 19.31 -14.30
C GLU A 161 47.57 19.18 -13.51
N PHE A 162 46.53 19.91 -13.89
CA PHE A 162 45.20 19.76 -13.31
C PHE A 162 44.67 18.32 -13.45
N LEU A 163 44.74 17.74 -14.65
CA LEU A 163 44.27 16.38 -14.88
C LEU A 163 45.05 15.37 -14.02
N ASN A 164 46.36 15.54 -13.85
CA ASN A 164 47.16 14.70 -12.97
C ASN A 164 46.76 14.84 -11.50
N LEU A 165 46.49 16.07 -11.03
CA LEU A 165 45.99 16.32 -9.67
C LEU A 165 44.64 15.64 -9.43
N TYR A 166 43.73 15.73 -10.40
CA TYR A 166 42.44 15.07 -10.33
C TYR A 166 42.57 13.55 -10.32
N MET A 167 43.36 12.98 -11.24
CA MET A 167 43.60 11.53 -11.30
C MET A 167 44.22 11.01 -10.01
N ALA A 168 45.15 11.74 -9.40
CA ALA A 168 45.73 11.36 -8.11
C ALA A 168 44.72 11.34 -6.94
N CYS A 169 43.56 12.00 -7.07
CA CYS A 169 42.49 11.96 -6.08
C CYS A 169 41.53 10.77 -6.26
N ILE A 170 41.54 10.11 -7.42
CA ILE A 170 40.62 9.00 -7.75
C ILE A 170 41.34 7.68 -8.08
N GLU A 171 42.66 7.70 -8.27
CA GLU A 171 43.47 6.53 -8.65
C GLU A 171 44.76 6.42 -7.79
N PRO A 172 44.88 5.40 -6.93
CA PRO A 172 43.84 4.43 -6.57
C PRO A 172 42.68 5.10 -5.81
N ALA A 173 41.48 4.55 -5.92
CA ALA A 173 40.32 5.06 -5.22
C ALA A 173 40.56 4.97 -3.70
N PRO A 174 40.27 6.05 -2.93
CA PRO A 174 40.55 6.07 -1.51
C PRO A 174 39.62 5.11 -0.76
N GLU A 175 40.17 4.33 0.18
CA GLU A 175 39.32 3.52 1.07
C GLU A 175 38.34 4.42 1.86
N PRO A 176 37.05 4.07 2.00
CA PRO A 176 36.38 2.81 1.64
C PRO A 176 35.54 2.88 0.35
N VAL A 177 36.04 3.54 -0.71
CA VAL A 177 35.32 3.70 -1.97
C VAL A 177 35.12 2.36 -2.68
N VAL A 178 33.89 2.08 -3.09
CA VAL A 178 33.52 0.87 -3.85
C VAL A 178 32.91 1.16 -5.22
N ALA A 179 32.62 2.42 -5.52
CA ALA A 179 32.08 2.88 -6.79
C ALA A 179 32.32 4.38 -6.99
N PHE A 180 32.22 4.84 -8.22
CA PHE A 180 32.09 6.25 -8.55
C PHE A 180 30.62 6.61 -8.82
N LYS A 181 30.24 7.86 -8.57
CA LYS A 181 28.95 8.45 -8.99
C LYS A 181 29.23 9.62 -9.91
N SER A 182 28.61 9.60 -11.09
CA SER A 182 28.53 10.73 -11.99
C SER A 182 27.17 11.41 -11.87
N ILE A 183 27.19 12.72 -11.65
CA ILE A 183 26.04 13.62 -11.75
C ILE A 183 26.05 14.42 -13.06
N CYS A 184 26.69 13.91 -14.12
CA CYS A 184 26.78 14.63 -15.40
C CYS A 184 25.43 14.99 -16.02
N ALA A 185 24.36 14.26 -15.68
CA ALA A 185 22.98 14.64 -16.01
C ALA A 185 22.65 16.07 -15.55
N TYR A 186 23.03 16.45 -14.32
CA TYR A 186 22.90 17.82 -13.77
C TYR A 186 23.93 18.81 -14.34
N ARG A 187 24.97 18.33 -15.03
CA ARG A 187 26.08 19.15 -15.53
C ARG A 187 26.13 19.16 -17.06
N GLY A 188 24.96 19.23 -17.70
CA GLY A 188 24.81 19.33 -19.16
C GLY A 188 24.41 18.04 -19.88
N GLY A 189 23.93 17.02 -19.16
CA GLY A 189 23.31 15.83 -19.76
C GLY A 189 24.19 14.60 -19.92
N LEU A 190 23.53 13.48 -20.22
CA LEU A 190 24.10 12.14 -20.39
C LEU A 190 24.71 11.88 -21.77
N LEU A 191 24.61 12.82 -22.71
CA LEU A 191 25.34 12.74 -23.97
C LEU A 191 26.80 13.13 -23.75
N ILE A 192 27.67 12.13 -23.66
CA ILE A 192 29.10 12.29 -23.38
C ILE A 192 29.88 12.08 -24.68
N ASN A 193 30.77 13.02 -25.02
CA ASN A 193 31.62 12.90 -26.20
C ASN A 193 33.05 12.53 -25.79
N VAL A 194 33.65 11.54 -26.45
CA VAL A 194 35.10 11.34 -26.34
C VAL A 194 35.79 12.43 -27.15
N VAL A 195 36.20 13.49 -26.47
CA VAL A 195 36.82 14.64 -27.11
C VAL A 195 38.32 14.39 -27.30
N GLU A 196 38.73 14.13 -28.54
CA GLU A 196 40.16 14.01 -28.89
C GLU A 196 40.83 15.36 -29.16
N ASN A 197 40.04 16.40 -29.48
CA ASN A 197 40.56 17.72 -29.79
C ASN A 197 41.00 18.45 -28.50
N LYS A 198 42.31 18.44 -28.26
CA LYS A 198 42.95 19.11 -27.12
C LYS A 198 42.71 20.62 -27.08
N GLU A 199 42.64 21.30 -28.21
CA GLU A 199 42.38 22.74 -28.27
C GLU A 199 40.98 23.09 -27.72
N LYS A 200 39.97 22.26 -28.00
CA LYS A 200 38.61 22.44 -27.44
C LYS A 200 38.59 22.28 -25.93
N ILE A 201 39.31 21.29 -25.41
CA ILE A 201 39.42 21.05 -23.96
C ILE A 201 40.15 22.22 -23.29
N LEU A 202 41.28 22.65 -23.87
CA LEU A 202 42.06 23.78 -23.37
C LEU A 202 41.27 25.11 -23.42
N LYS A 203 40.44 25.31 -24.46
CA LYS A 203 39.53 26.45 -24.53
C LYS A 203 38.54 26.42 -23.36
N GLY A 204 37.87 25.30 -23.13
CA GLY A 204 36.93 25.14 -22.00
C GLY A 204 37.62 25.34 -20.63
N PHE A 205 38.86 24.88 -20.48
CA PHE A 205 39.67 25.10 -19.28
C PHE A 205 39.96 26.59 -19.02
N ASN A 206 40.28 27.34 -20.07
CA ASN A 206 40.49 28.79 -19.97
C ASN A 206 39.19 29.56 -19.72
N GLU A 207 38.06 29.11 -20.26
CA GLU A 207 36.74 29.68 -19.97
C GLU A 207 36.34 29.44 -18.50
N ALA A 208 36.54 28.22 -17.99
CA ALA A 208 36.33 27.88 -16.58
C ALA A 208 37.14 28.78 -15.63
N PHE A 209 38.39 29.10 -15.99
CA PHE A 209 39.20 30.02 -15.18
C PHE A 209 38.64 31.45 -15.13
N LYS A 210 38.10 31.94 -16.24
CA LYS A 210 37.47 33.27 -16.29
C LYS A 210 36.26 33.32 -15.37
N ASP A 211 35.39 32.30 -15.45
CA ASP A 211 34.23 32.19 -14.58
C ASP A 211 34.62 32.06 -13.10
N PHE A 212 35.69 31.30 -12.81
CA PHE A 212 36.26 31.20 -11.48
C PHE A 212 36.79 32.55 -10.98
N ALA A 213 37.45 33.34 -11.83
CA ALA A 213 38.05 34.61 -11.43
C ALA A 213 37.02 35.57 -10.83
N ASP A 214 35.79 35.54 -11.34
CA ASP A 214 34.65 36.33 -10.88
C ASP A 214 34.01 35.75 -9.61
N LYS A 215 33.69 34.45 -9.60
CA LYS A 215 32.88 33.82 -8.53
C LYS A 215 33.70 33.25 -7.37
N LYS A 216 35.02 33.06 -7.56
CA LYS A 216 35.94 32.31 -6.69
C LYS A 216 35.49 30.87 -6.38
N ASN A 217 34.54 30.36 -7.15
CA ASN A 217 34.03 29.00 -7.09
C ASN A 217 33.40 28.67 -8.44
N TYR A 218 34.05 27.83 -9.22
CA TYR A 218 33.52 27.36 -10.49
C TYR A 218 32.84 26.01 -10.30
N LYS A 219 31.66 25.83 -10.92
CA LYS A 219 30.99 24.54 -11.03
C LYS A 219 31.24 23.99 -12.43
N ILE A 220 31.75 22.77 -12.51
CA ILE A 220 31.99 22.11 -13.81
C ILE A 220 30.65 21.82 -14.47
N GLU A 221 30.41 22.41 -15.64
CA GLU A 221 29.16 22.29 -16.40
C GLU A 221 29.45 22.18 -17.90
N GLY A 222 28.89 21.16 -18.55
CA GLY A 222 28.87 20.98 -20.00
C GLY A 222 30.22 20.99 -20.73
N GLY A 223 30.16 20.78 -22.04
CA GLY A 223 31.28 20.99 -22.94
C GLY A 223 32.47 20.03 -22.81
N ALA A 224 33.52 20.35 -23.57
CA ALA A 224 34.67 19.46 -23.77
C ALA A 224 35.51 19.19 -22.51
N LEU A 225 35.59 20.16 -21.59
CA LEU A 225 36.33 19.98 -20.34
C LEU A 225 35.65 18.96 -19.44
N ARG A 226 34.33 19.09 -19.23
CA ARG A 226 33.55 18.14 -18.42
C ARG A 226 33.64 16.73 -19.00
N ASP A 227 33.45 16.60 -20.32
CA ASP A 227 33.51 15.30 -20.98
C ASP A 227 34.91 14.68 -20.85
N CYS A 228 35.98 15.47 -20.99
CA CYS A 228 37.35 15.00 -20.76
C CYS A 228 37.57 14.49 -19.33
N ILE A 229 37.11 15.24 -18.32
CA ILE A 229 37.23 14.85 -16.91
C ILE A 229 36.49 13.53 -16.66
N LEU A 230 35.23 13.44 -17.13
CA LEU A 230 34.40 12.26 -16.97
C LEU A 230 35.03 11.05 -17.66
N VAL A 231 35.43 11.16 -18.93
CA VAL A 231 36.05 10.07 -19.70
C VAL A 231 37.32 9.55 -19.02
N ASN A 232 38.16 10.43 -18.45
CA ASN A 232 39.34 9.99 -17.69
C ASN A 232 38.95 9.23 -16.40
N ALA A 233 37.91 9.66 -15.69
CA ALA A 233 37.38 8.93 -14.54
C ALA A 233 36.81 7.56 -14.93
N LEU A 234 36.12 7.45 -16.08
CA LEU A 234 35.62 6.18 -16.60
C LEU A 234 36.75 5.22 -16.96
N ARG A 235 37.83 5.72 -17.57
CA ARG A 235 39.04 4.92 -17.84
C ARG A 235 39.67 4.41 -16.54
N SER A 236 39.77 5.27 -15.53
CA SER A 236 40.23 4.88 -14.20
C SER A 236 39.36 3.78 -13.60
N ALA A 237 38.03 3.93 -13.69
CA ALA A 237 37.09 2.94 -13.17
C ALA A 237 37.22 1.57 -13.87
N VAL A 238 37.50 1.54 -15.18
CA VAL A 238 37.84 0.29 -15.90
C VAL A 238 39.10 -0.34 -15.34
N THR A 239 40.20 0.42 -15.22
CA THR A 239 41.48 -0.06 -14.71
C THR A 239 41.35 -0.64 -13.29
N GLN A 240 40.56 0.02 -12.44
CA GLN A 240 40.35 -0.35 -11.05
C GLN A 240 39.21 -1.37 -10.83
N ASN A 241 38.49 -1.76 -11.90
CA ASN A 241 37.28 -2.59 -11.83
C ASN A 241 36.18 -2.03 -10.89
N LEU A 242 36.08 -0.71 -10.82
CA LEU A 242 35.07 0.01 -10.02
C LEU A 242 33.81 0.24 -10.84
N PRO A 243 32.61 -0.04 -10.30
CA PRO A 243 31.36 0.42 -10.90
C PRO A 243 31.24 1.94 -10.93
N VAL A 244 30.52 2.44 -11.94
CA VAL A 244 30.14 3.85 -12.05
C VAL A 244 28.62 3.95 -12.06
N GLN A 245 28.09 4.71 -11.12
CA GLN A 245 26.68 5.04 -11.01
C GLN A 245 26.42 6.33 -11.79
N PHE A 246 25.39 6.36 -12.62
CA PHE A 246 24.93 7.57 -13.31
C PHE A 246 23.57 7.97 -12.79
N HIS A 247 23.42 9.24 -12.43
CA HIS A 247 22.08 9.82 -12.24
C HIS A 247 21.32 9.78 -13.57
N THR A 248 20.11 9.24 -13.58
CA THR A 248 19.24 9.25 -14.78
C THR A 248 17.82 9.61 -14.38
N GLY A 249 17.00 10.08 -15.33
CA GLY A 249 15.62 10.44 -15.02
C GLY A 249 15.49 11.79 -14.31
N PHE A 250 14.48 11.94 -13.47
CA PHE A 250 14.14 13.22 -12.84
C PHE A 250 15.05 13.62 -11.67
N GLY A 251 14.89 14.86 -11.22
CA GLY A 251 15.64 15.53 -10.16
C GLY A 251 15.05 16.92 -9.94
N ASP A 252 15.77 17.76 -9.21
CA ASP A 252 15.39 19.17 -9.01
C ASP A 252 15.36 20.01 -10.30
N LYS A 253 14.96 21.27 -10.15
CA LYS A 253 14.79 22.23 -11.26
C LYS A 253 16.07 22.56 -12.03
N ASP A 254 17.26 22.27 -11.48
CA ASP A 254 18.54 22.54 -12.13
C ASP A 254 18.86 21.44 -13.16
N LEU A 255 18.15 20.31 -13.12
CA LEU A 255 18.27 19.21 -14.08
C LEU A 255 17.43 19.45 -15.34
N ASP A 256 18.05 19.32 -16.52
CA ASP A 256 17.30 19.17 -17.77
C ASP A 256 16.88 17.70 -17.97
N LEU A 257 15.61 17.42 -17.72
CA LEU A 257 15.02 16.08 -17.84
C LEU A 257 15.17 15.47 -19.25
N GLN A 258 15.22 16.29 -20.31
CA GLN A 258 15.40 15.76 -21.67
C GLN A 258 16.79 15.15 -21.84
N LEU A 259 17.78 15.75 -21.18
CA LEU A 259 19.17 15.36 -21.26
C LEU A 259 19.57 14.30 -20.22
N SER A 260 18.65 13.88 -19.35
CA SER A 260 18.85 12.79 -18.39
C SER A 260 18.31 11.44 -18.85
N ASN A 261 17.92 11.32 -20.13
CA ASN A 261 17.53 10.05 -20.74
C ASN A 261 18.75 9.10 -20.88
N PRO A 262 18.70 7.89 -20.28
CA PRO A 262 19.84 6.97 -20.27
C PRO A 262 20.26 6.47 -21.67
N LEU A 263 19.40 6.54 -22.70
CA LEU A 263 19.78 6.19 -24.07
C LEU A 263 20.93 7.04 -24.62
N LEU A 264 21.12 8.25 -24.09
CA LEU A 264 22.22 9.14 -24.49
C LEU A 264 23.61 8.57 -24.11
N LEU A 265 23.68 7.63 -23.17
CA LEU A 265 24.91 6.93 -22.81
C LEU A 265 25.35 5.88 -23.84
N ARG A 266 24.55 5.61 -24.88
CA ARG A 266 24.89 4.62 -25.93
C ARG A 266 26.27 4.85 -26.53
N ASN A 267 26.66 6.11 -26.75
CA ASN A 267 27.98 6.47 -27.28
C ASN A 267 29.13 6.01 -26.37
N ILE A 268 28.92 5.91 -25.06
CA ILE A 268 29.91 5.38 -24.12
C ILE A 268 29.82 3.85 -24.06
N LEU A 269 28.61 3.29 -24.06
CA LEU A 269 28.38 1.84 -23.97
C LEU A 269 28.93 1.06 -25.18
N GLU A 270 28.94 1.67 -26.37
CA GLU A 270 29.42 1.04 -27.61
C GLU A 270 30.94 1.19 -27.83
N LEU A 271 31.65 1.91 -26.96
CA LEU A 271 33.11 2.04 -27.07
C LEU A 271 33.81 0.82 -26.49
N GLU A 272 34.73 0.26 -27.29
CA GLU A 272 35.50 -0.94 -26.93
C GLU A 272 36.32 -0.75 -25.65
N GLU A 273 36.82 0.47 -25.38
CA GLU A 273 37.56 0.77 -24.14
C GLU A 273 36.68 0.68 -22.87
N PHE A 274 35.36 0.80 -23.00
CA PHE A 274 34.40 0.77 -21.88
C PHE A 274 33.53 -0.49 -21.84
N LYS A 275 33.79 -1.50 -22.69
CA LYS A 275 33.00 -2.74 -22.71
C LYS A 275 32.93 -3.50 -21.37
N ASN A 276 33.95 -3.31 -20.53
CA ASN A 276 34.06 -3.94 -19.20
C ASN A 276 33.68 -2.98 -18.06
N LEU A 277 33.32 -1.73 -18.35
CA LEU A 277 32.93 -0.75 -17.35
C LEU A 277 31.57 -1.14 -16.75
N LYS A 278 31.52 -1.45 -15.46
CA LYS A 278 30.26 -1.74 -14.76
C LYS A 278 29.47 -0.44 -14.56
N ILE A 279 28.26 -0.36 -15.09
CA ILE A 279 27.43 0.85 -15.06
C ILE A 279 26.12 0.58 -14.33
N SER A 280 25.77 1.45 -13.38
CA SER A 280 24.48 1.46 -12.70
C SER A 280 23.69 2.71 -13.09
N LEU A 281 22.53 2.54 -13.70
CA LEU A 281 21.60 3.63 -14.03
C LEU A 281 20.68 3.85 -12.83
N LEU A 282 20.80 5.00 -12.18
CA LEU A 282 20.03 5.32 -10.98
C LEU A 282 18.73 6.04 -11.32
N HIS A 283 17.71 5.84 -10.49
CA HIS A 283 16.40 6.50 -10.42
C HIS A 283 15.42 6.20 -11.55
N VAL A 284 15.90 6.22 -12.78
CA VAL A 284 15.29 5.75 -14.02
C VAL A 284 13.95 6.37 -14.44
N TYR A 285 13.11 6.93 -13.59
CA TYR A 285 11.84 7.54 -13.99
C TYR A 285 12.07 8.89 -14.69
N PRO A 286 11.38 9.21 -15.81
CA PRO A 286 10.32 8.44 -16.48
C PRO A 286 10.82 7.40 -17.50
N PHE A 287 12.14 7.29 -17.66
CA PHE A 287 12.82 6.46 -18.66
C PHE A 287 13.09 5.00 -18.21
N ALA A 288 12.21 4.42 -17.37
CA ALA A 288 12.43 3.08 -16.83
C ALA A 288 12.45 2.00 -17.93
N LYS A 289 11.66 2.19 -18.99
CA LYS A 289 11.61 1.27 -20.15
C LYS A 289 12.93 1.31 -20.93
N GLU A 290 13.46 2.50 -21.15
CA GLU A 290 14.75 2.73 -21.81
C GLU A 290 15.91 2.16 -20.99
N ALA A 291 15.93 2.42 -19.69
CA ALA A 291 16.92 1.86 -18.78
C ALA A 291 16.88 0.32 -18.78
N GLY A 292 15.69 -0.27 -18.73
CA GLY A 292 15.50 -1.71 -18.79
C GLY A 292 15.92 -2.32 -20.13
N PHE A 293 15.65 -1.63 -21.24
CA PHE A 293 16.15 -2.01 -22.57
C PHE A 293 17.69 -2.04 -22.60
N LEU A 294 18.37 -1.01 -22.08
CA LEU A 294 19.84 -0.99 -22.01
C LEU A 294 20.36 -2.12 -21.12
N ALA A 295 19.78 -2.34 -19.95
CA ALA A 295 20.20 -3.42 -19.05
C ALA A 295 19.98 -4.82 -19.65
N SER A 296 18.95 -4.99 -20.50
CA SER A 296 18.74 -6.24 -21.25
C SER A 296 19.77 -6.44 -22.36
N SER A 297 20.22 -5.36 -23.00
CA SER A 297 21.08 -5.40 -24.19
C SER A 297 22.58 -5.40 -23.86
N TYR A 298 22.98 -4.70 -22.80
CA TYR A 298 24.39 -4.52 -22.42
C TYR A 298 24.73 -5.32 -21.17
N LYS A 299 25.72 -6.21 -21.26
CA LYS A 299 26.10 -7.13 -20.17
C LYS A 299 26.46 -6.40 -18.88
N ASN A 300 27.10 -5.24 -19.00
CA ASN A 300 27.70 -4.45 -17.95
C ASN A 300 26.79 -3.34 -17.37
N VAL A 301 25.53 -3.25 -17.81
CA VAL A 301 24.54 -2.27 -17.33
C VAL A 301 23.58 -2.92 -16.34
N VAL A 302 23.38 -2.27 -15.19
CA VAL A 302 22.36 -2.56 -14.17
C VAL A 302 21.51 -1.31 -13.91
N VAL A 303 20.35 -1.49 -13.27
CA VAL A 303 19.39 -0.42 -12.96
C VAL A 303 18.97 -0.49 -11.50
N ASP A 304 18.55 0.64 -10.96
CA ASP A 304 17.80 0.69 -9.71
C ASP A 304 16.45 1.42 -9.86
N PHE A 305 15.78 1.67 -8.75
CA PHE A 305 14.52 2.40 -8.69
C PHE A 305 14.42 3.33 -7.44
N GLY A 306 15.55 3.65 -6.81
CA GLY A 306 15.61 4.63 -5.71
C GLY A 306 15.25 6.02 -6.21
N LEU A 307 14.93 6.96 -5.33
CA LEU A 307 14.30 8.27 -5.65
C LEU A 307 12.88 8.11 -6.21
N SER A 308 12.69 7.39 -7.33
CA SER A 308 11.37 7.04 -7.88
C SER A 308 10.46 6.42 -6.82
N ILE A 309 11.01 5.53 -6.02
CA ILE A 309 10.47 5.17 -4.72
C ILE A 309 11.38 5.84 -3.67
N PRO A 310 10.90 6.85 -2.91
CA PRO A 310 9.50 7.07 -2.54
C PRO A 310 8.75 8.20 -3.26
N LEU A 311 9.38 9.02 -4.12
CA LEU A 311 8.80 10.31 -4.55
C LEU A 311 7.55 10.19 -5.43
N LEU A 312 7.37 9.09 -6.15
CA LEU A 312 6.18 8.89 -6.99
C LEU A 312 4.95 8.50 -6.15
N SER A 313 3.75 8.73 -6.69
CA SER A 313 2.53 8.11 -6.16
C SER A 313 2.66 6.58 -6.13
N LYS A 314 1.87 5.88 -5.29
CA LYS A 314 1.91 4.40 -5.24
C LYS A 314 1.78 3.75 -6.63
N ASN A 315 0.91 4.27 -7.49
CA ASN A 315 0.76 3.75 -8.85
C ASN A 315 2.00 4.02 -9.71
N GLY A 316 2.61 5.21 -9.59
CA GLY A 316 3.86 5.54 -10.29
C GLY A 316 5.05 4.69 -9.82
N GLN A 317 5.15 4.41 -8.52
CA GLN A 317 6.14 3.49 -7.96
C GLN A 317 5.98 2.08 -8.56
N GLU A 318 4.74 1.56 -8.57
CA GLU A 318 4.42 0.25 -9.16
C GLU A 318 4.67 0.21 -10.66
N GLU A 319 4.32 1.27 -11.41
CA GLU A 319 4.51 1.35 -12.86
C GLU A 319 5.98 1.42 -13.25
N THR A 320 6.79 2.20 -12.53
CA THR A 320 8.24 2.27 -12.73
C THR A 320 8.87 0.89 -12.54
N LEU A 321 8.56 0.22 -11.42
CA LEU A 321 9.14 -1.10 -11.14
C LEU A 321 8.62 -2.17 -12.12
N LYS A 322 7.34 -2.15 -12.50
CA LYS A 322 6.80 -3.03 -13.57
C LYS A 322 7.49 -2.78 -14.91
N SER A 323 7.76 -1.52 -15.24
CA SER A 323 8.46 -1.16 -16.48
C SER A 323 9.85 -1.78 -16.55
N LEU A 324 10.57 -1.82 -15.43
CA LEU A 324 11.85 -2.52 -15.35
C LEU A 324 11.69 -4.02 -15.57
N PHE A 325 10.69 -4.66 -14.97
CA PHE A 325 10.44 -6.10 -15.12
C PHE A 325 10.06 -6.54 -16.55
N HIS A 326 9.65 -5.64 -17.44
CA HIS A 326 9.29 -6.02 -18.82
C HIS A 326 10.45 -6.62 -19.63
N LEU A 327 11.68 -6.09 -19.46
CA LEU A 327 12.84 -6.52 -20.25
C LEU A 327 14.10 -6.77 -19.40
N THR A 328 14.20 -6.16 -18.23
CA THR A 328 15.43 -6.22 -17.44
C THR A 328 15.61 -7.61 -16.83
N PRO A 329 16.77 -8.27 -17.03
CA PRO A 329 17.10 -9.47 -16.28
C PRO A 329 17.05 -9.20 -14.77
N THR A 330 16.37 -10.05 -13.99
CA THR A 330 16.15 -9.84 -12.55
C THR A 330 17.44 -9.77 -11.73
N ASN A 331 18.54 -10.31 -12.24
CA ASN A 331 19.88 -10.21 -11.66
C ASN A 331 20.59 -8.86 -11.90
N LYS A 332 19.93 -7.93 -12.60
CA LYS A 332 20.43 -6.57 -12.94
C LYS A 332 19.55 -5.46 -12.39
N ILE A 333 18.53 -5.80 -11.60
CA ILE A 333 17.71 -4.84 -10.85
C ILE A 333 18.25 -4.79 -9.42
N HIS A 334 18.62 -3.60 -8.97
CA HIS A 334 19.15 -3.35 -7.63
C HIS A 334 18.17 -2.52 -6.81
N PHE A 335 18.20 -2.72 -5.49
CA PHE A 335 17.54 -1.84 -4.54
C PHE A 335 18.44 -0.66 -4.17
N SER A 336 17.86 0.53 -4.15
CA SER A 336 18.41 1.73 -3.52
C SER A 336 17.28 2.58 -2.98
N THR A 337 17.56 3.41 -1.98
CA THR A 337 16.57 4.36 -1.45
C THR A 337 16.69 5.74 -2.08
N ASP A 338 17.90 6.13 -2.46
CA ASP A 338 18.29 7.53 -2.62
C ASP A 338 17.98 8.39 -1.37
N GLY A 339 17.99 7.74 -0.20
CA GLY A 339 17.65 8.36 1.07
C GLY A 339 18.60 9.51 1.39
N HIS A 340 18.06 10.63 1.81
CA HIS A 340 18.80 11.85 2.04
C HIS A 340 18.14 12.70 3.14
N PHE A 341 18.91 13.63 3.69
CA PHE A 341 18.57 14.54 4.79
C PHE A 341 18.22 13.87 6.12
N TYR A 342 17.13 13.10 6.16
CA TYR A 342 16.56 12.54 7.39
C TYR A 342 16.35 11.02 7.31
N PRO A 343 16.45 10.30 8.44
CA PRO A 343 16.36 8.84 8.46
C PRO A 343 14.98 8.30 8.02
N GLU A 344 13.93 9.11 8.10
CA GLU A 344 12.60 8.78 7.58
C GLU A 344 12.63 8.46 6.08
N SER A 345 13.52 9.08 5.30
CA SER A 345 13.67 8.85 3.85
C SER A 345 14.01 7.37 3.56
N PHE A 346 14.95 6.80 4.31
CA PHE A 346 15.34 5.39 4.22
C PHE A 346 14.20 4.46 4.58
N TYR A 347 13.45 4.80 5.63
CA TYR A 347 12.31 4.00 6.08
C TYR A 347 11.19 3.94 5.06
N ILE A 348 10.72 5.08 4.57
CA ILE A 348 9.62 5.12 3.61
C ILE A 348 10.01 4.47 2.28
N ALA A 349 11.24 4.71 1.81
CA ALA A 349 11.76 4.12 0.59
C ALA A 349 11.87 2.59 0.70
N SER A 350 12.44 2.07 1.79
CA SER A 350 12.53 0.61 2.03
C SER A 350 11.16 -0.03 2.16
N LYS A 351 10.27 0.54 2.98
CA LYS A 351 8.90 0.02 3.19
C LYS A 351 8.14 -0.07 1.87
N TRP A 352 8.07 1.03 1.13
CA TRP A 352 7.25 1.08 -0.09
C TRP A 352 7.86 0.29 -1.24
N SER A 353 9.19 0.18 -1.30
CA SER A 353 9.86 -0.70 -2.27
C SER A 353 9.50 -2.17 -2.03
N ARG A 354 9.48 -2.61 -0.77
CA ARG A 354 9.08 -3.98 -0.40
C ARG A 354 7.61 -4.24 -0.70
N GLU A 355 6.73 -3.29 -0.41
CA GLU A 355 5.30 -3.36 -0.78
C GLU A 355 5.11 -3.49 -2.30
N CYS A 356 5.77 -2.62 -3.09
CA CYS A 356 5.67 -2.63 -4.55
C CYS A 356 6.23 -3.93 -5.14
N LEU A 357 7.43 -4.34 -4.71
CA LEU A 357 8.09 -5.56 -5.16
C LEU A 357 7.22 -6.79 -4.85
N SER A 358 6.69 -6.90 -3.63
CA SER A 358 5.83 -8.02 -3.24
C SER A 358 4.53 -8.04 -4.03
N LYS A 359 3.92 -6.89 -4.29
CA LYS A 359 2.68 -6.82 -5.08
C LYS A 359 2.89 -7.25 -6.52
N ILE A 360 3.98 -6.81 -7.15
CA ILE A 360 4.30 -7.17 -8.54
C ILE A 360 4.60 -8.66 -8.65
N LEU A 361 5.47 -9.17 -7.79
CA LEU A 361 5.85 -10.58 -7.80
C LEU A 361 4.68 -11.50 -7.43
N ALA A 362 3.82 -11.10 -6.49
CA ALA A 362 2.61 -11.85 -6.17
C ALA A 362 1.63 -11.91 -7.36
N GLY A 363 1.51 -10.82 -8.13
CA GLY A 363 0.75 -10.82 -9.38
C GLY A 363 1.30 -11.83 -10.40
N MET A 364 2.62 -11.85 -10.61
CA MET A 364 3.27 -12.84 -11.49
C MET A 364 3.06 -14.29 -11.02
N VAL A 365 2.98 -14.53 -9.72
CA VAL A 365 2.65 -15.86 -9.15
C VAL A 365 1.17 -16.20 -9.36
N ASP A 366 0.27 -15.27 -9.06
CA ASP A 366 -1.17 -15.45 -9.24
C ASP A 366 -1.52 -15.72 -10.73
N ASP A 367 -0.79 -15.09 -11.65
CA ASP A 367 -0.92 -15.27 -13.11
C ASP A 367 -0.16 -16.51 -13.64
N ASN A 368 0.49 -17.30 -12.77
CA ASN A 368 1.32 -18.47 -13.09
C ASN A 368 2.51 -18.20 -14.03
N GLU A 369 3.04 -16.98 -14.05
CA GLU A 369 4.27 -16.66 -14.80
C GLU A 369 5.52 -17.22 -14.11
N ILE A 370 5.53 -17.18 -12.77
CA ILE A 370 6.62 -17.71 -11.92
C ILE A 370 6.05 -18.44 -10.70
N SER A 371 6.85 -19.33 -10.10
CA SER A 371 6.46 -19.96 -8.83
C SER A 371 6.69 -19.01 -7.64
N PHE A 372 6.04 -19.31 -6.51
CA PHE A 372 6.26 -18.58 -5.25
C PHE A 372 7.74 -18.61 -4.81
N SER A 373 8.41 -19.76 -4.95
CA SER A 373 9.83 -19.87 -4.59
C SER A 373 10.71 -18.99 -5.48
N THR A 374 10.43 -18.95 -6.80
CA THR A 374 11.13 -18.07 -7.74
C THR A 374 10.89 -16.60 -7.40
N ALA A 375 9.66 -16.21 -7.04
CA ALA A 375 9.37 -14.85 -6.58
C ALA A 375 10.20 -14.45 -5.35
N VAL A 376 10.30 -15.34 -4.34
CA VAL A 376 11.12 -15.12 -3.16
C VAL A 376 12.61 -14.98 -3.54
N ASP A 377 13.13 -15.80 -4.43
CA ASP A 377 14.53 -15.73 -4.86
C ASP A 377 14.83 -14.46 -5.67
N VAL A 378 13.91 -14.02 -6.53
CA VAL A 378 14.00 -12.73 -7.23
C VAL A 378 14.07 -11.59 -6.21
N ALA A 379 13.23 -11.60 -5.18
CA ALA A 379 13.27 -10.57 -4.15
C ALA A 379 14.58 -10.56 -3.36
N LYS A 380 15.12 -11.73 -3.01
CA LYS A 380 16.45 -11.86 -2.36
C LYS A 380 17.56 -11.27 -3.22
N ASN A 381 17.52 -11.54 -4.52
CA ASN A 381 18.52 -11.06 -5.46
C ASN A 381 18.47 -9.54 -5.59
N ILE A 382 17.29 -8.96 -5.79
CA ILE A 382 17.10 -7.51 -5.94
C ILE A 382 17.50 -6.77 -4.66
N LEU A 383 17.08 -7.27 -3.49
CA LEU A 383 17.33 -6.60 -2.22
C LEU A 383 18.77 -6.78 -1.73
N PHE A 384 19.46 -7.89 -2.06
CA PHE A 384 20.76 -8.19 -1.46
C PHE A 384 21.80 -8.68 -2.46
N PHE A 385 21.60 -9.84 -3.09
CA PHE A 385 22.70 -10.56 -3.74
C PHE A 385 23.25 -9.88 -4.99
N ASN A 386 22.40 -9.20 -5.78
CA ASN A 386 22.83 -8.53 -7.00
C ASN A 386 23.84 -7.41 -6.66
N ALA A 387 23.48 -6.51 -5.75
CA ALA A 387 24.35 -5.42 -5.32
C ALA A 387 25.62 -5.94 -4.63
N ASN A 388 25.51 -6.97 -3.78
CA ASN A 388 26.66 -7.58 -3.11
C ASN A 388 27.73 -8.07 -4.10
N SER A 389 27.29 -8.70 -5.19
CA SER A 389 28.18 -9.19 -6.26
C SER A 389 28.72 -8.06 -7.13
N PHE A 390 27.86 -7.15 -7.58
CA PHE A 390 28.21 -6.07 -8.52
C PHE A 390 29.27 -5.11 -7.94
N TYR A 391 29.12 -4.74 -6.66
CA TYR A 391 30.05 -3.85 -5.94
C TYR A 391 31.17 -4.59 -5.19
N ASN A 392 31.25 -5.93 -5.32
CA ASN A 392 32.26 -6.76 -4.66
C ASN A 392 32.36 -6.51 -3.13
N LEU A 393 31.21 -6.47 -2.44
CA LEU A 393 31.16 -6.06 -1.04
C LEU A 393 31.61 -7.17 -0.08
N GLY A 394 31.48 -8.43 -0.50
CA GLY A 394 31.82 -9.59 0.33
C GLY A 394 30.96 -9.71 1.59
N TRP A 395 29.78 -9.09 1.61
CA TRP A 395 28.89 -9.13 2.76
C TRP A 395 28.12 -10.44 2.82
N ASN A 396 28.12 -11.04 4.00
CA ASN A 396 27.50 -12.34 4.21
C ASN A 396 26.14 -12.17 4.86
N PHE A 397 25.10 -12.31 4.06
CA PHE A 397 23.77 -12.63 4.55
C PHE A 397 23.59 -14.14 4.43
N LYS A 398 23.75 -14.84 5.54
CA LYS A 398 23.12 -16.14 5.69
C LYS A 398 21.67 -15.84 6.03
N LEU A 399 20.74 -16.18 5.13
CA LEU A 399 19.39 -16.45 5.60
C LEU A 399 19.57 -17.44 6.76
N ASN A 400 18.96 -17.17 7.91
CA ASN A 400 18.58 -18.29 8.75
C ASN A 400 17.71 -19.13 7.83
N SER A 401 18.26 -20.25 7.36
CA SER A 401 17.59 -21.24 6.55
C SER A 401 16.54 -21.95 7.41
N ASN A 402 15.64 -21.19 7.99
CA ASN A 402 14.32 -21.65 8.38
C ASN A 402 13.49 -22.02 7.13
N LEU A 403 14.08 -22.07 5.93
CA LEU A 403 13.46 -22.61 4.73
C LEU A 403 14.08 -23.95 4.28
N GLU A 404 15.32 -24.27 4.67
CA GLU A 404 15.83 -25.66 4.54
C GLU A 404 15.66 -26.46 5.83
N ASN A 405 15.43 -25.79 6.97
CA ASN A 405 15.19 -26.39 8.28
C ASN A 405 14.06 -25.70 9.07
N LYS A 406 13.06 -25.08 8.42
CA LYS A 406 11.71 -25.31 8.98
C LYS A 406 11.35 -26.70 8.51
N SER A 407 11.63 -27.68 9.36
CA SER A 407 10.52 -28.58 9.66
C SER A 407 9.39 -27.65 10.09
N TYR A 408 8.52 -27.27 9.15
CA TYR A 408 7.16 -27.03 9.56
C TYR A 408 6.84 -28.27 10.37
N GLU A 409 6.48 -28.07 11.64
CA GLU A 409 5.91 -29.17 12.41
C GLU A 409 4.89 -29.84 11.48
N PRO A 410 4.87 -31.17 11.31
CA PRO A 410 3.94 -31.82 10.39
C PRO A 410 2.51 -31.28 10.51
N GLN A 411 2.14 -30.81 11.70
CA GLN A 411 0.93 -30.07 12.05
C GLN A 411 0.77 -28.71 11.33
N GLU A 412 1.82 -27.90 11.19
CA GLU A 412 1.81 -26.61 10.46
C GLU A 412 1.69 -26.81 8.94
N VAL A 413 2.49 -27.70 8.35
CA VAL A 413 2.35 -28.05 6.92
C VAL A 413 1.01 -28.69 6.66
N PHE A 414 0.56 -29.60 7.52
CA PHE A 414 -0.77 -30.17 7.41
C PHE A 414 -1.85 -29.10 7.57
N SER A 415 -1.66 -28.10 8.44
CA SER A 415 -2.55 -26.94 8.56
C SER A 415 -2.65 -26.14 7.28
N ILE A 416 -1.51 -25.78 6.67
CA ILE A 416 -1.50 -25.03 5.41
C ILE A 416 -2.10 -25.86 4.27
N LEU A 417 -1.70 -27.13 4.11
CA LEU A 417 -2.20 -28.00 3.05
C LEU A 417 -3.69 -28.36 3.23
N SER A 418 -4.16 -28.48 4.47
CA SER A 418 -5.58 -28.74 4.76
C SER A 418 -6.50 -27.60 4.32
N GLN A 419 -5.96 -26.38 4.19
CA GLN A 419 -6.69 -25.22 3.68
C GLN A 419 -6.87 -25.26 2.17
N ILE A 420 -6.19 -26.15 1.43
CA ILE A 420 -6.40 -26.31 0.00
C ILE A 420 -7.62 -27.22 -0.21
N PRO A 421 -8.71 -26.74 -0.83
CA PRO A 421 -9.88 -27.57 -1.07
C PRO A 421 -9.62 -28.59 -2.18
N ASN A 422 -10.05 -29.83 -1.95
CA ASN A 422 -9.98 -30.92 -2.92
C ASN A 422 -11.24 -30.95 -3.76
N TYR A 423 -11.11 -31.10 -5.08
CA TYR A 423 -12.26 -31.33 -5.95
C TYR A 423 -12.92 -32.67 -5.61
N THR A 424 -14.23 -32.67 -5.41
CA THR A 424 -15.04 -33.88 -5.19
C THR A 424 -15.97 -34.19 -6.35
N GLY A 425 -16.14 -33.26 -7.29
CA GLY A 425 -16.88 -33.45 -8.52
C GLY A 425 -17.14 -32.12 -9.22
N GLY A 426 -17.84 -32.18 -10.36
CA GLY A 426 -18.29 -30.98 -11.05
C GLY A 426 -19.25 -31.31 -12.18
N ASN A 427 -20.04 -30.33 -12.58
CA ASN A 427 -20.99 -30.40 -13.68
C ASN A 427 -20.86 -29.17 -14.56
N ILE A 428 -21.00 -29.35 -15.87
CA ILE A 428 -21.05 -28.25 -16.83
C ILE A 428 -22.45 -28.25 -17.43
N PHE A 429 -23.13 -27.12 -17.32
CA PHE A 429 -24.46 -26.89 -17.86
C PHE A 429 -24.37 -25.83 -18.94
N LYS A 430 -24.93 -26.09 -20.12
CA LYS A 430 -25.09 -25.04 -21.12
C LYS A 430 -26.30 -24.19 -20.73
N ILE A 431 -26.15 -22.87 -20.64
CA ILE A 431 -27.21 -21.97 -20.15
C ILE A 431 -28.34 -21.85 -21.20
N ASN A 432 -27.98 -21.80 -22.48
CA ASN A 432 -28.91 -21.84 -23.60
C ASN A 432 -28.26 -22.60 -24.79
N GLN A 433 -29.04 -23.29 -25.62
CA GLN A 433 -28.52 -24.00 -26.80
C GLN A 433 -27.83 -23.06 -27.80
N GLU A 434 -28.25 -21.80 -27.87
CA GLU A 434 -27.71 -20.77 -28.77
C GLU A 434 -26.63 -19.87 -28.14
N SER A 435 -26.37 -19.96 -26.83
CA SER A 435 -25.33 -19.13 -26.18
C SER A 435 -23.97 -19.83 -26.10
N SER A 436 -22.92 -19.02 -26.12
CA SER A 436 -21.53 -19.37 -25.78
C SER A 436 -21.29 -19.45 -24.27
N CYS A 437 -22.34 -19.28 -23.46
CA CYS A 437 -22.28 -19.22 -22.00
C CYS A 437 -22.57 -20.58 -21.35
N PHE A 438 -21.64 -21.03 -20.51
CA PHE A 438 -21.72 -22.24 -19.71
C PHE A 438 -21.76 -21.90 -18.23
N LYS A 439 -22.59 -22.62 -17.48
CA LYS A 439 -22.56 -22.66 -16.02
C LYS A 439 -21.74 -23.87 -15.58
N ILE A 440 -20.64 -23.64 -14.89
CA ILE A 440 -19.76 -24.69 -14.34
C ILE A 440 -19.99 -24.73 -12.83
N SER A 441 -20.47 -25.86 -12.32
CA SER A 441 -20.59 -26.15 -10.90
C SER A 441 -19.44 -27.07 -10.48
N LEU A 442 -18.62 -26.65 -9.52
CA LEU A 442 -17.50 -27.43 -8.99
C LEU A 442 -17.75 -27.72 -7.50
N ASN A 443 -17.72 -28.99 -7.14
CA ASN A 443 -17.85 -29.44 -5.76
C ASN A 443 -16.46 -29.63 -5.14
N PHE A 444 -16.32 -29.18 -3.90
CA PHE A 444 -15.09 -29.23 -3.14
C PHE A 444 -15.29 -29.90 -1.79
N SER A 445 -14.20 -30.44 -1.24
CA SER A 445 -14.09 -30.81 0.17
C SER A 445 -12.78 -30.31 0.75
N GLN A 446 -12.85 -29.73 1.95
CA GLN A 446 -11.73 -29.15 2.65
C GLN A 446 -11.74 -29.64 4.10
N ARG A 447 -10.57 -29.89 4.70
CA ARG A 447 -10.50 -30.34 6.09
C ARG A 447 -10.47 -29.12 7.01
N ASP A 448 -11.34 -29.08 8.02
CA ASP A 448 -11.25 -28.14 9.13
C ASP A 448 -10.47 -28.80 10.26
N LEU A 449 -9.22 -28.37 10.46
CA LEU A 449 -8.36 -28.98 11.49
C LEU A 449 -8.72 -28.58 12.91
N ILE A 450 -9.23 -27.36 13.10
CA ILE A 450 -9.61 -26.86 14.43
C ILE A 450 -10.79 -27.67 14.96
N ARG A 451 -11.73 -28.02 14.07
CA ARG A 451 -12.94 -28.80 14.41
C ARG A 451 -12.82 -30.29 14.16
N ASN A 452 -11.75 -30.74 13.49
CA ASN A 452 -11.55 -32.12 13.06
C ASN A 452 -12.66 -32.66 12.13
N GLU A 453 -13.22 -31.82 11.25
CA GLU A 453 -14.35 -32.16 10.36
C GLU A 453 -14.00 -31.99 8.87
N LYS A 454 -14.75 -32.66 7.97
CA LYS A 454 -14.67 -32.42 6.52
C LYS A 454 -15.75 -31.42 6.10
N LYS A 455 -15.34 -30.24 5.65
CA LYS A 455 -16.19 -29.27 4.97
C LYS A 455 -16.40 -29.72 3.52
N ARG A 456 -17.58 -29.42 2.99
CA ARG A 456 -17.91 -29.58 1.58
C ARG A 456 -18.67 -28.33 1.13
N PHE A 457 -18.38 -27.85 -0.06
CA PHE A 457 -18.99 -26.65 -0.62
C PHE A 457 -18.96 -26.72 -2.15
N CYS A 458 -19.79 -25.89 -2.81
CA CYS A 458 -19.84 -25.80 -4.26
C CYS A 458 -19.46 -24.38 -4.72
N ILE A 459 -18.72 -24.24 -5.82
CA ILE A 459 -18.49 -22.98 -6.52
C ILE A 459 -19.22 -23.07 -7.87
N GLU A 460 -19.98 -22.04 -8.22
CA GLU A 460 -20.72 -21.99 -9.49
C GLU A 460 -20.26 -20.81 -10.34
N MET A 461 -19.65 -21.07 -11.49
CA MET A 461 -19.09 -20.06 -12.38
C MET A 461 -19.91 -19.96 -13.66
N ASN A 462 -20.09 -18.75 -14.19
CA ASN A 462 -20.58 -18.56 -15.56
C ASN A 462 -19.39 -18.19 -16.44
N VAL A 463 -19.20 -18.93 -17.53
CA VAL A 463 -18.08 -18.77 -18.48
C VAL A 463 -18.66 -18.53 -19.86
N ASP A 464 -18.27 -17.42 -20.49
CA ASP A 464 -18.55 -17.14 -21.91
C ASP A 464 -17.30 -17.45 -22.73
N VAL A 465 -17.40 -18.41 -23.65
CA VAL A 465 -16.26 -18.91 -24.43
C VAL A 465 -15.83 -17.93 -25.54
N ASP A 466 -16.72 -17.01 -25.94
CA ASP A 466 -16.46 -16.07 -27.04
C ASP A 466 -15.99 -14.69 -26.57
N SER A 467 -15.94 -14.45 -25.25
CA SER A 467 -15.48 -13.19 -24.66
C SER A 467 -14.12 -13.33 -23.98
N SER A 468 -13.25 -12.33 -24.13
CA SER A 468 -11.98 -12.23 -23.39
C SER A 468 -12.14 -11.72 -21.96
N GLN A 469 -13.37 -11.67 -21.42
CA GLN A 469 -13.64 -11.11 -20.09
C GLN A 469 -13.55 -12.16 -18.97
N LYS A 470 -13.01 -11.69 -17.84
CA LYS A 470 -12.70 -12.46 -16.63
C LYS A 470 -13.96 -13.08 -16.02
N MET A 471 -13.80 -14.33 -15.57
CA MET A 471 -14.70 -15.08 -14.68
C MET A 471 -15.43 -14.18 -13.68
N LEU A 472 -16.76 -14.26 -13.63
CA LEU A 472 -17.54 -13.77 -12.50
C LEU A 472 -17.27 -14.70 -11.30
N HIS A 473 -16.55 -14.20 -10.30
CA HIS A 473 -16.30 -14.94 -9.06
C HIS A 473 -17.61 -15.20 -8.31
N SER A 474 -17.90 -16.46 -8.00
CA SER A 474 -18.98 -16.85 -7.09
C SER A 474 -18.42 -17.20 -5.71
N PHE A 475 -19.15 -16.86 -4.64
CA PHE A 475 -18.83 -17.32 -3.30
C PHE A 475 -19.20 -18.81 -3.14
N PRO A 476 -18.47 -19.58 -2.30
CA PRO A 476 -18.83 -20.96 -1.99
C PRO A 476 -20.26 -21.04 -1.44
N ILE A 477 -21.02 -22.00 -1.97
CA ILE A 477 -22.33 -22.37 -1.46
C ILE A 477 -22.11 -23.45 -0.40
N SER A 478 -22.49 -23.15 0.83
CA SER A 478 -22.42 -24.08 1.97
C SER A 478 -23.41 -25.23 1.79
N GLN A 479 -23.07 -26.42 2.29
CA GLN A 479 -24.01 -27.55 2.34
C GLN A 479 -25.03 -27.43 3.48
N TYR A 480 -24.83 -26.51 4.41
CA TYR A 480 -25.78 -26.23 5.47
C TYR A 480 -26.91 -25.32 4.99
N LYS A 481 -28.06 -25.39 5.65
CA LYS A 481 -29.20 -24.53 5.31
C LYS A 481 -28.83 -23.07 5.59
N LEU A 482 -28.74 -22.29 4.52
CA LEU A 482 -28.57 -20.84 4.60
C LEU A 482 -29.85 -20.20 5.16
N VAL A 483 -29.67 -19.34 6.17
CA VAL A 483 -30.73 -18.58 6.84
C VAL A 483 -30.71 -17.14 6.34
N ALA A 484 -29.54 -16.49 6.42
CA ALA A 484 -29.34 -15.14 5.92
C ALA A 484 -27.88 -14.94 5.48
N GLU A 485 -27.62 -13.95 4.63
CA GLU A 485 -26.26 -13.56 4.26
C GLU A 485 -26.12 -12.04 4.11
N SER A 486 -24.89 -11.55 4.26
CA SER A 486 -24.54 -10.15 4.06
C SER A 486 -23.11 -10.02 3.56
N TYR A 487 -22.87 -9.04 2.70
CA TYR A 487 -21.56 -8.71 2.16
C TYR A 487 -20.93 -7.58 2.96
N SER A 488 -19.61 -7.67 3.16
CA SER A 488 -18.87 -6.59 3.82
C SER A 488 -18.83 -5.32 2.94
N PRO A 489 -18.59 -4.13 3.51
CA PRO A 489 -18.55 -2.86 2.78
C PRO A 489 -17.61 -2.85 1.57
N SER A 490 -16.47 -3.54 1.64
CA SER A 490 -15.51 -3.66 0.54
C SER A 490 -15.89 -4.72 -0.51
N GLY A 491 -16.92 -5.52 -0.24
CA GLY A 491 -17.33 -6.66 -1.06
C GLY A 491 -16.33 -7.83 -1.06
N LYS A 492 -15.30 -7.80 -0.21
CA LYS A 492 -14.30 -8.88 -0.12
C LYS A 492 -14.82 -10.06 0.71
N LEU A 493 -15.54 -9.77 1.78
CA LEU A 493 -16.03 -10.78 2.72
C LEU A 493 -17.55 -11.00 2.55
N LYS A 494 -17.98 -12.21 2.83
CA LYS A 494 -19.40 -12.58 2.97
C LYS A 494 -19.61 -13.31 4.29
N ALA A 495 -20.62 -12.90 5.05
CA ALA A 495 -21.09 -13.62 6.22
C ALA A 495 -22.33 -14.43 5.84
N SER A 496 -22.32 -15.73 6.13
CA SER A 496 -23.41 -16.66 5.89
C SER A 496 -23.88 -17.22 7.22
N PHE A 497 -25.15 -17.00 7.55
CA PHE A 497 -25.80 -17.46 8.77
C PHE A 497 -26.47 -18.80 8.45
N LEU A 498 -26.03 -19.86 9.12
CA LEU A 498 -26.29 -21.24 8.72
C LEU A 498 -26.91 -22.05 9.87
N HIS A 499 -27.83 -22.95 9.53
CA HIS A 499 -28.28 -24.05 10.39
C HIS A 499 -27.82 -25.39 9.83
N ASN A 500 -27.26 -26.25 10.68
CA ASN A 500 -26.95 -27.62 10.28
C ASN A 500 -28.10 -28.60 10.52
N GLU A 501 -27.92 -29.85 10.09
CA GLU A 501 -28.92 -30.93 10.26
C GLU A 501 -29.27 -31.22 11.74
N THR A 502 -28.37 -30.91 12.67
CA THR A 502 -28.60 -31.02 14.13
C THR A 502 -29.12 -29.73 14.78
N ASN A 503 -29.57 -28.75 13.97
CA ASN A 503 -30.11 -27.46 14.42
C ASN A 503 -29.11 -26.55 15.19
N SER A 504 -27.82 -26.82 15.07
CA SER A 504 -26.77 -25.92 15.56
C SER A 504 -26.58 -24.73 14.60
N LYS A 505 -26.40 -23.55 15.19
CA LYS A 505 -26.32 -22.26 14.50
C LYS A 505 -24.88 -21.83 14.33
N HIS A 506 -24.53 -21.43 13.11
CA HIS A 506 -23.20 -21.01 12.74
C HIS A 506 -23.22 -19.72 11.93
N ILE A 507 -22.18 -18.89 12.10
CA ILE A 507 -21.90 -17.75 11.23
C ILE A 507 -20.60 -18.07 10.50
N GLU A 508 -20.65 -18.19 9.18
CA GLU A 508 -19.52 -18.51 8.31
C GLU A 508 -19.03 -17.25 7.59
N ILE A 509 -17.73 -16.96 7.69
CA ILE A 509 -17.08 -15.84 7.01
C ILE A 509 -16.29 -16.38 5.82
N VAL A 510 -16.53 -15.79 4.67
CA VAL A 510 -16.00 -16.21 3.38
C VAL A 510 -15.23 -15.06 2.75
N ASP A 511 -14.00 -15.30 2.32
CA ASP A 511 -13.20 -14.40 1.50
C ASP A 511 -13.03 -15.01 0.09
N LYS A 512 -13.53 -14.31 -0.94
CA LYS A 512 -13.32 -14.59 -2.38
C LYS A 512 -13.06 -16.06 -2.74
N GLY A 513 -14.06 -16.91 -2.54
CA GLY A 513 -14.01 -18.33 -2.90
C GLY A 513 -13.52 -19.28 -1.80
N ARG A 514 -13.24 -18.79 -0.58
CA ARG A 514 -12.72 -19.59 0.54
C ARG A 514 -13.46 -19.27 1.84
N VAL A 515 -13.81 -20.29 2.61
CA VAL A 515 -14.33 -20.10 3.97
C VAL A 515 -13.16 -19.83 4.91
N ILE A 516 -13.04 -18.62 5.45
CA ILE A 516 -11.93 -18.21 6.34
C ILE A 516 -12.25 -18.39 7.82
N GLY A 517 -13.52 -18.45 8.18
CA GLY A 517 -13.96 -18.64 9.55
C GLY A 517 -15.36 -19.23 9.62
N ARG A 518 -15.66 -19.97 10.68
CA ARG A 518 -17.03 -20.36 11.02
C ARG A 518 -17.13 -20.28 12.52
N ILE A 519 -18.21 -19.74 13.06
CA ILE A 519 -18.35 -19.40 14.47
C ILE A 519 -19.63 -20.07 14.96
N ASN A 520 -19.52 -20.97 15.93
CA ASN A 520 -20.69 -21.64 16.52
C ASN A 520 -21.30 -20.72 17.58
N VAL A 521 -22.54 -20.33 17.37
CA VAL A 521 -23.28 -19.40 18.24
C VAL A 521 -24.46 -20.08 18.92
N SER A 522 -24.54 -21.41 18.86
CA SER A 522 -25.65 -22.20 19.43
C SER A 522 -25.80 -22.04 20.93
N SER A 523 -24.69 -21.80 21.65
CA SER A 523 -24.68 -21.53 23.09
C SER A 523 -24.86 -20.05 23.44
N THR A 524 -24.84 -19.16 22.45
CA THR A 524 -24.93 -17.70 22.64
C THR A 524 -26.37 -17.20 22.51
N HIS A 525 -27.12 -17.76 21.56
CA HIS A 525 -28.49 -17.34 21.27
C HIS A 525 -29.33 -18.47 20.63
N GLY A 526 -30.63 -18.26 20.53
CA GLY A 526 -31.57 -19.14 19.82
C GLY A 526 -31.48 -18.97 18.30
N LYS A 527 -32.62 -19.06 17.61
CA LYS A 527 -32.67 -18.94 16.14
C LYS A 527 -32.27 -17.53 15.67
N PHE A 528 -31.73 -17.42 14.47
CA PHE A 528 -31.58 -16.14 13.80
C PHE A 528 -32.94 -15.63 13.32
N TYR A 529 -33.09 -14.32 13.27
CA TYR A 529 -34.20 -13.67 12.58
C TYR A 529 -33.77 -13.29 11.16
N ASP A 530 -34.48 -13.81 10.16
CA ASP A 530 -34.22 -13.62 8.73
C ASP A 530 -35.39 -12.96 7.97
N ASP A 531 -36.49 -12.67 8.67
CA ASP A 531 -37.63 -11.99 8.08
C ASP A 531 -37.37 -10.47 7.90
N GLU A 532 -38.19 -9.84 7.06
CA GLU A 532 -38.06 -8.42 6.73
C GLU A 532 -38.28 -7.50 7.95
N ALA A 533 -39.12 -7.91 8.90
CA ALA A 533 -39.48 -7.07 10.04
C ALA A 533 -38.39 -7.10 11.11
N PHE A 534 -38.06 -8.28 11.65
CA PHE A 534 -37.12 -8.42 12.77
C PHE A 534 -35.69 -8.74 12.36
N GLY A 535 -35.48 -9.28 11.15
CA GLY A 535 -34.14 -9.63 10.68
C GLY A 535 -33.25 -8.43 10.41
N GLY A 536 -31.97 -8.73 10.16
CA GLY A 536 -31.00 -7.74 9.73
C GLY A 536 -29.58 -8.11 10.13
N ILE A 537 -28.64 -7.79 9.23
CA ILE A 537 -27.20 -8.00 9.40
C ILE A 537 -26.49 -6.76 8.87
N ASP A 538 -25.51 -6.25 9.61
CA ASP A 538 -24.67 -5.14 9.18
C ASP A 538 -23.23 -5.31 9.65
N TRP A 539 -22.31 -4.71 8.90
CA TRP A 539 -20.87 -4.74 9.15
C TRP A 539 -20.39 -3.36 9.56
N ASN A 540 -19.40 -3.29 10.45
CA ASN A 540 -18.71 -2.03 10.68
C ASN A 540 -17.79 -1.69 9.48
N GLU A 541 -17.35 -0.43 9.39
CA GLU A 541 -16.49 0.05 8.29
C GLU A 541 -15.17 -0.72 8.18
N GLU A 542 -14.59 -1.11 9.32
CA GLU A 542 -13.33 -1.87 9.40
C GLU A 542 -13.47 -3.36 9.07
N GLU A 543 -14.68 -3.84 8.74
CA GLU A 543 -15.00 -5.24 8.43
C GLU A 543 -14.58 -6.24 9.52
N SER A 544 -14.50 -5.78 10.77
CA SER A 544 -14.01 -6.54 11.91
C SER A 544 -15.12 -6.99 12.87
N GLU A 545 -16.30 -6.38 12.77
CA GLU A 545 -17.47 -6.68 13.59
C GLU A 545 -18.74 -6.76 12.75
N ILE A 546 -19.68 -7.60 13.20
CA ILE A 546 -20.99 -7.80 12.58
C ILE A 546 -22.06 -7.63 13.66
N CYS A 547 -23.09 -6.84 13.40
CA CYS A 547 -24.29 -6.80 14.24
C CYS A 547 -25.45 -7.52 13.54
N TYR A 548 -26.24 -8.26 14.31
CA TYR A 548 -27.33 -9.09 13.79
C TYR A 548 -28.39 -9.39 14.85
N ILE A 549 -29.54 -9.93 14.44
CA ILE A 549 -30.67 -10.23 15.32
C ILE A 549 -30.88 -11.73 15.50
N ALA A 550 -31.08 -12.17 16.74
CA ALA A 550 -31.38 -13.55 17.11
C ALA A 550 -32.23 -13.63 18.38
N GLU A 551 -32.80 -14.80 18.68
CA GLU A 551 -33.55 -15.05 19.92
C GLU A 551 -32.64 -15.07 21.15
N GLY A 552 -33.03 -14.42 22.25
CA GLY A 552 -32.27 -14.48 23.51
C GLY A 552 -32.29 -15.86 24.19
N LEU A 553 -31.18 -16.29 24.81
CA LEU A 553 -31.14 -17.50 25.66
C LEU A 553 -31.50 -17.16 27.12
N GLY A 554 -32.55 -17.79 27.67
CA GLY A 554 -32.84 -17.80 29.10
C GLY A 554 -34.30 -17.51 29.48
N THR A 555 -34.87 -18.41 30.30
CA THR A 555 -36.18 -18.44 30.99
C THR A 555 -37.48 -18.63 30.18
N PRO A 556 -38.38 -19.55 30.61
CA PRO A 556 -39.78 -19.58 30.16
C PRO A 556 -40.45 -18.24 30.48
N GLY A 557 -41.07 -17.60 29.47
CA GLY A 557 -41.64 -16.24 29.59
C GLY A 557 -41.00 -15.18 28.69
N ASN A 558 -39.92 -15.53 27.97
CA ASN A 558 -39.29 -14.67 26.96
C ASN A 558 -39.96 -14.71 25.57
N GLN A 559 -41.21 -15.17 25.53
CA GLN A 559 -42.04 -15.20 24.32
C GLN A 559 -43.07 -14.08 24.38
N GLU A 560 -43.30 -13.44 23.25
CA GLU A 560 -44.32 -12.42 23.08
C GLU A 560 -45.22 -12.77 21.89
N ASP A 561 -46.49 -12.37 21.98
CA ASP A 561 -47.44 -12.47 20.89
C ASP A 561 -47.48 -11.15 20.12
N PHE A 562 -46.69 -11.09 19.06
CA PHE A 562 -46.64 -9.94 18.16
C PHE A 562 -47.73 -9.99 17.06
N GLY A 563 -48.63 -10.98 17.05
CA GLY A 563 -49.73 -11.07 16.07
C GLY A 563 -49.28 -11.22 14.60
N GLU A 564 -50.23 -11.26 13.64
CA GLU A 564 -49.97 -11.27 12.18
C GLU A 564 -49.00 -12.35 11.65
N GLY A 565 -48.89 -13.48 12.35
CA GLY A 565 -47.96 -14.57 12.05
C GLY A 565 -46.75 -14.65 12.97
N TYR A 566 -46.63 -13.73 13.93
CA TYR A 566 -45.56 -13.66 14.94
C TYR A 566 -46.04 -14.03 16.35
N THR A 567 -46.99 -14.97 16.46
CA THR A 567 -47.50 -15.45 17.75
C THR A 567 -46.54 -16.47 18.37
N GLY A 568 -46.21 -16.28 19.66
CA GLY A 568 -45.33 -17.20 20.40
C GLY A 568 -43.85 -17.10 19.99
N MET A 569 -43.45 -15.99 19.37
CA MET A 569 -42.06 -15.75 19.04
C MET A 569 -41.25 -15.42 20.27
N GLN A 570 -40.00 -15.89 20.31
CA GLN A 570 -39.01 -15.43 21.29
C GLN A 570 -38.69 -13.95 21.03
N ILE A 571 -38.41 -13.17 22.07
CA ILE A 571 -38.07 -11.76 21.89
C ILE A 571 -36.80 -11.60 21.02
N PRO A 572 -36.87 -10.87 19.89
CA PRO A 572 -35.71 -10.54 19.07
C PRO A 572 -34.69 -9.68 19.82
N CYS A 573 -33.43 -10.09 19.80
CA CYS A 573 -32.35 -9.45 20.53
C CYS A 573 -31.19 -9.09 19.60
N LEU A 574 -30.53 -7.96 19.91
CA LEU A 574 -29.37 -7.46 19.18
C LEU A 574 -28.09 -8.15 19.65
N TYR A 575 -27.33 -8.71 18.72
CA TYR A 575 -26.02 -9.31 18.97
C TYR A 575 -24.93 -8.57 18.19
N LYS A 576 -23.74 -8.50 18.79
CA LYS A 576 -22.51 -8.02 18.15
C LYS A 576 -21.47 -9.14 18.15
N LEU A 577 -21.01 -9.53 16.97
CA LEU A 577 -19.95 -10.50 16.74
C LEU A 577 -18.65 -9.78 16.39
N ASN A 578 -17.58 -10.11 17.11
CA ASN A 578 -16.23 -9.65 16.80
C ASN A 578 -15.45 -10.78 16.10
N LEU A 579 -14.99 -10.54 14.88
CA LEU A 579 -14.36 -11.58 14.04
C LEU A 579 -12.99 -12.03 14.53
N LYS A 580 -12.23 -11.13 15.16
CA LYS A 580 -10.91 -11.45 15.69
C LYS A 580 -10.97 -12.36 16.93
N SER A 581 -11.93 -12.09 17.81
CA SER A 581 -12.11 -12.89 19.03
C SER A 581 -13.05 -14.09 18.84
N GLU A 582 -13.73 -14.17 17.69
CA GLU A 582 -14.79 -15.13 17.39
C GLU A 582 -15.92 -15.17 18.44
N LYS A 583 -16.14 -14.07 19.16
CA LYS A 583 -17.14 -13.97 20.22
C LYS A 583 -18.32 -13.11 19.78
N SER A 584 -19.51 -13.68 19.91
CA SER A 584 -20.78 -12.96 19.82
C SER A 584 -21.31 -12.64 21.21
N VAL A 585 -21.74 -11.39 21.41
CA VAL A 585 -22.25 -10.89 22.69
C VAL A 585 -23.62 -10.23 22.50
N LEU A 586 -24.48 -10.42 23.50
CA LEU A 586 -25.80 -9.78 23.58
C LEU A 586 -25.63 -8.29 23.93
N ILE A 587 -26.25 -7.42 23.13
CA ILE A 587 -26.35 -5.99 23.37
C ILE A 587 -27.73 -5.70 23.99
N LYS A 588 -27.74 -5.20 25.24
CA LYS A 588 -28.99 -4.98 25.99
C LYS A 588 -29.67 -3.68 25.53
N THR A 589 -30.91 -3.78 25.04
CA THR A 589 -31.65 -2.67 24.40
C THR A 589 -32.86 -2.16 25.20
N ASN A 590 -32.80 -2.19 26.53
CA ASN A 590 -33.80 -1.59 27.44
C ASN A 590 -35.28 -1.93 27.12
N ASN A 591 -35.60 -3.23 27.02
CA ASN A 591 -36.94 -3.77 26.73
C ASN A 591 -37.49 -3.48 25.32
N VAL A 592 -36.61 -3.22 24.35
CA VAL A 592 -36.99 -3.15 22.93
C VAL A 592 -36.73 -4.49 22.25
N ALA A 593 -37.74 -5.04 21.58
CA ALA A 593 -37.58 -6.12 20.61
C ALA A 593 -36.84 -5.58 19.39
N SER A 594 -35.53 -5.83 19.33
CA SER A 594 -34.62 -5.20 18.38
C SER A 594 -34.69 -5.81 16.98
N ALA A 595 -34.52 -4.97 15.96
CA ALA A 595 -34.64 -5.31 14.57
C ALA A 595 -33.76 -4.43 13.68
N GLN A 596 -33.41 -4.92 12.49
CA GLN A 596 -32.78 -4.13 11.42
C GLN A 596 -31.59 -3.25 11.89
N PRO A 597 -30.56 -3.83 12.54
CA PRO A 597 -29.46 -3.05 13.08
C PRO A 597 -28.55 -2.50 11.98
N LYS A 598 -27.91 -1.37 12.27
CA LYS A 598 -26.94 -0.65 11.44
C LYS A 598 -25.84 -0.03 12.29
N PHE A 599 -24.58 -0.22 11.91
CA PHE A 599 -23.48 0.49 12.57
C PHE A 599 -23.51 1.97 12.20
N LEU A 600 -23.42 2.85 13.20
CA LEU A 600 -23.14 4.28 12.99
C LEU A 600 -21.63 4.57 13.10
N ASN A 601 -20.95 3.83 13.97
CA ASN A 601 -19.50 3.77 14.14
C ASN A 601 -19.18 2.56 15.05
N GLU A 602 -17.91 2.40 15.43
CA GLU A 602 -17.46 1.27 16.28
C GLU A 602 -18.24 1.11 17.60
N ASN A 603 -18.71 2.21 18.18
CA ASN A 603 -19.33 2.22 19.51
C ASN A 603 -20.84 2.41 19.46
N LYS A 604 -21.43 2.84 18.33
CA LYS A 604 -22.86 3.13 18.23
C LYS A 604 -23.55 2.28 17.17
N ILE A 605 -24.64 1.66 17.57
CA ILE A 605 -25.51 0.88 16.68
C ILE A 605 -26.88 1.54 16.66
N LEU A 606 -27.35 1.87 15.45
CA LEU A 606 -28.72 2.20 15.15
C LEU A 606 -29.51 0.89 15.01
N PHE A 607 -30.73 0.81 15.52
CA PHE A 607 -31.61 -0.32 15.30
C PHE A 607 -33.06 0.16 15.34
N SER A 608 -33.95 -0.57 14.69
CA SER A 608 -35.38 -0.34 14.83
C SER A 608 -36.00 -1.39 15.76
N GLY A 609 -37.24 -1.24 16.18
CA GLY A 609 -37.88 -2.27 17.00
C GLY A 609 -39.15 -1.84 17.69
N ILE A 610 -39.70 -2.73 18.51
CA ILE A 610 -40.92 -2.49 19.28
C ILE A 610 -40.57 -2.45 20.76
N ASP A 611 -40.95 -1.36 21.43
CA ASP A 611 -40.91 -1.29 22.89
C ASP A 611 -41.96 -2.26 23.48
N LEU A 612 -41.48 -3.27 24.21
CA LEU A 612 -42.29 -4.35 24.76
C LEU A 612 -43.35 -3.85 25.73
N LYS A 613 -43.22 -2.64 26.29
CA LYS A 613 -44.26 -2.09 27.17
C LYS A 613 -45.57 -1.78 26.43
N TYR A 614 -45.56 -1.68 25.10
CA TYR A 614 -46.76 -1.35 24.31
C TYR A 614 -47.38 -2.57 23.61
N THR A 615 -46.80 -3.76 23.70
CA THR A 615 -47.24 -4.95 22.95
C THR A 615 -48.63 -5.44 23.34
N HIS A 616 -49.04 -5.24 24.60
CA HIS A 616 -50.34 -5.65 25.12
C HIS A 616 -51.52 -4.79 24.64
N PHE A 617 -51.28 -3.55 24.19
CA PHE A 617 -52.34 -2.64 23.72
C PHE A 617 -52.64 -2.78 22.23
N LYS A 618 -51.66 -3.16 21.41
CA LYS A 618 -51.79 -3.24 19.95
C LYS A 618 -51.01 -4.43 19.41
N LYS A 619 -51.72 -5.50 19.03
CA LYS A 619 -51.13 -6.76 18.52
C LYS A 619 -50.95 -6.82 17.01
N TYR A 620 -51.65 -5.95 16.27
CA TYR A 620 -51.62 -5.95 14.80
C TYR A 620 -50.82 -4.75 14.27
N GLY A 621 -50.39 -4.85 13.02
CA GLY A 621 -49.77 -3.79 12.25
C GLY A 621 -48.26 -3.87 12.08
N ILE A 622 -47.68 -5.07 12.10
CA ILE A 622 -46.26 -5.31 11.76
C ILE A 622 -46.10 -5.64 10.27
N LYS A 623 -46.95 -6.54 9.76
CA LYS A 623 -46.81 -7.15 8.42
C LYS A 623 -47.81 -6.58 7.41
N TYR A 624 -49.11 -6.61 7.72
CA TYR A 624 -50.15 -6.32 6.71
C TYR A 624 -50.59 -4.85 6.71
N CYS A 625 -50.71 -4.27 7.90
CA CYS A 625 -51.15 -2.89 8.09
C CYS A 625 -50.11 -2.15 8.93
N GLN A 626 -48.98 -1.81 8.32
CA GLN A 626 -47.74 -1.36 8.97
C GLN A 626 -47.87 -0.04 9.77
N ASN A 627 -48.70 -0.04 10.81
CA ASN A 627 -49.12 1.10 11.63
C ASN A 627 -48.85 0.85 13.11
N ARG A 628 -48.17 -0.25 13.45
CA ARG A 628 -47.71 -0.50 14.82
C ARG A 628 -46.60 0.48 15.17
N ASN A 629 -46.54 0.86 16.44
CA ASN A 629 -45.49 1.71 16.98
C ASN A 629 -44.15 0.97 16.91
N TRP A 630 -43.42 1.22 15.82
CA TRP A 630 -42.13 0.65 15.51
C TRP A 630 -41.12 1.79 15.57
N GLY A 631 -40.30 1.83 16.60
CA GLY A 631 -39.39 2.93 16.86
C GLY A 631 -38.05 2.77 16.15
N LEU A 632 -37.38 3.89 15.90
CA LEU A 632 -35.97 3.97 15.55
C LEU A 632 -35.17 4.33 16.81
N TYR A 633 -34.16 3.55 17.12
CA TYR A 633 -33.36 3.69 18.33
C TYR A 633 -31.86 3.75 17.97
N SER A 634 -31.07 4.36 18.85
CA SER A 634 -29.63 4.20 18.86
C SER A 634 -29.17 3.69 20.22
N ILE A 635 -28.13 2.86 20.24
CA ILE A 635 -27.46 2.44 21.45
C ILE A 635 -25.97 2.73 21.36
N ASP A 636 -25.42 3.29 22.43
CA ASP A 636 -23.98 3.31 22.66
C ASP A 636 -23.57 2.01 23.38
N THR A 637 -22.77 1.18 22.70
CA THR A 637 -22.37 -0.14 23.17
C THR A 637 -21.37 -0.11 24.32
N GLN A 638 -20.75 1.05 24.60
CA GLN A 638 -19.85 1.21 25.75
C GLN A 638 -20.63 1.63 26.99
N SER A 639 -21.50 2.65 26.87
CA SER A 639 -22.27 3.16 28.01
C SER A 639 -23.55 2.36 28.29
N GLY A 640 -24.09 1.66 27.28
CA GLY A 640 -25.38 0.99 27.33
C GLY A 640 -26.59 1.95 27.22
N GLU A 641 -26.35 3.23 26.91
CA GLU A 641 -27.42 4.22 26.77
C GLU A 641 -28.22 3.99 25.49
N VAL A 642 -29.54 3.79 25.63
CA VAL A 642 -30.48 3.62 24.50
C VAL A 642 -31.32 4.90 24.34
N LYS A 643 -31.30 5.48 23.14
CA LYS A 643 -32.09 6.67 22.77
C LYS A 643 -33.16 6.32 21.75
N HIS A 644 -34.41 6.70 22.00
CA HIS A 644 -35.52 6.58 21.05
C HIS A 644 -35.56 7.83 20.17
N LEU A 645 -35.17 7.68 18.91
CA LEU A 645 -34.99 8.77 17.96
C LEU A 645 -36.33 9.20 17.34
N SER A 646 -37.18 8.24 16.93
CA SER A 646 -38.44 8.54 16.20
C SER A 646 -39.67 8.78 17.08
N LYS A 647 -39.49 9.11 18.37
CA LYS A 647 -40.59 9.18 19.36
C LYS A 647 -41.74 10.10 18.93
N ASP A 648 -41.42 11.21 18.28
CA ASP A 648 -42.37 12.28 17.99
C ASP A 648 -42.88 12.27 16.52
N PHE A 649 -42.50 11.27 15.71
CA PHE A 649 -42.74 11.28 14.26
C PHE A 649 -43.68 10.16 13.76
N GLY A 650 -43.85 9.10 14.56
CA GLY A 650 -44.61 7.90 14.16
C GLY A 650 -43.70 6.68 14.05
N ASN A 651 -44.13 5.68 13.28
CA ASN A 651 -43.31 4.48 13.13
C ASN A 651 -42.15 4.70 12.14
N ALA A 652 -41.09 3.91 12.26
CA ALA A 652 -39.86 4.07 11.50
C ALA A 652 -39.28 2.70 11.12
N ARG A 653 -39.53 2.27 9.88
CA ARG A 653 -39.19 0.93 9.38
C ARG A 653 -38.14 0.97 8.27
N SER A 654 -37.40 -0.11 8.14
CA SER A 654 -36.40 -0.32 7.08
C SER A 654 -35.35 0.81 7.01
N PRO A 655 -34.69 1.15 8.14
CA PRO A 655 -33.72 2.24 8.14
C PRO A 655 -32.51 1.90 7.25
N ARG A 656 -32.03 2.94 6.55
CA ARG A 656 -30.84 2.92 5.70
C ARG A 656 -30.02 4.18 5.96
N LEU A 657 -28.71 4.03 6.11
CA LEU A 657 -27.82 5.19 6.16
C LEU A 657 -27.58 5.71 4.75
N ASN A 658 -27.48 7.03 4.61
CA ASN A 658 -26.97 7.64 3.38
C ASN A 658 -25.46 7.39 3.24
N VAL A 659 -24.91 7.68 2.06
CA VAL A 659 -23.48 7.42 1.72
C VAL A 659 -22.51 8.04 2.71
N ASN A 660 -22.88 9.16 3.34
CA ASN A 660 -22.02 9.89 4.27
C ASN A 660 -22.25 9.49 5.75
N GLY A 661 -23.14 8.54 6.04
CA GLY A 661 -23.48 8.09 7.39
C GLY A 661 -24.16 9.13 8.28
N LYS A 662 -24.55 10.29 7.73
CA LYS A 662 -25.12 11.42 8.50
C LYS A 662 -26.64 11.34 8.66
N ASN A 663 -27.34 10.80 7.67
CA ASN A 663 -28.79 10.75 7.67
C ASN A 663 -29.27 9.30 7.65
N VAL A 664 -30.32 9.03 8.40
CA VAL A 664 -31.08 7.78 8.36
C VAL A 664 -32.34 8.00 7.54
N ILE A 665 -32.48 7.27 6.44
CA ILE A 665 -33.69 7.25 5.62
C ILE A 665 -34.52 6.03 6.03
N PHE A 666 -35.82 6.23 6.29
CA PHE A 666 -36.74 5.16 6.69
C PHE A 666 -38.17 5.40 6.18
N LEU A 667 -38.98 4.34 6.20
CA LEU A 667 -40.39 4.39 5.89
C LEU A 667 -41.21 4.68 7.15
N SER A 668 -42.16 5.61 7.05
CA SER A 668 -43.02 6.01 8.16
C SER A 668 -44.49 5.99 7.78
N ASN A 669 -45.33 5.56 8.72
CA ASN A 669 -46.79 5.60 8.67
C ASN A 669 -47.27 6.31 9.94
N LEU A 670 -48.29 7.16 9.81
CA LEU A 670 -48.90 7.80 10.98
C LEU A 670 -49.69 6.80 11.82
N GLU A 671 -49.69 7.02 13.12
CA GLU A 671 -50.43 6.19 14.06
C GLU A 671 -51.96 6.38 13.85
N GLY A 672 -52.67 5.28 13.59
CA GLY A 672 -54.13 5.27 13.49
C GLY A 672 -54.73 5.35 12.08
N GLU A 673 -53.91 5.35 11.02
CA GLU A 673 -54.42 5.28 9.63
C GLU A 673 -55.07 3.93 9.29
N THR A 674 -55.97 3.96 8.30
CA THR A 674 -56.72 2.80 7.78
C THR A 674 -55.80 1.76 7.13
N HIS A 675 -56.26 0.51 7.05
CA HIS A 675 -55.51 -0.60 6.46
C HIS A 675 -54.97 -0.28 5.07
N GLY A 676 -53.67 -0.53 4.85
CA GLY A 676 -53.02 -0.33 3.56
C GLY A 676 -52.69 1.12 3.19
N SER A 677 -52.52 2.02 4.17
CA SER A 677 -52.07 3.38 3.89
C SER A 677 -50.64 3.42 3.33
N THR A 678 -50.41 4.31 2.36
CA THR A 678 -49.11 4.52 1.73
C THR A 678 -48.11 5.06 2.76
N SER A 679 -46.89 4.51 2.80
CA SER A 679 -45.82 5.03 3.66
C SER A 679 -45.20 6.30 3.10
N ARG A 680 -44.72 7.17 4.00
CA ARG A 680 -43.85 8.30 3.70
C ARG A 680 -42.39 7.85 3.69
N LEU A 681 -41.58 8.52 2.89
CA LEU A 681 -40.12 8.42 2.98
C LEU A 681 -39.59 9.58 3.81
N VAL A 682 -38.90 9.27 4.91
CA VAL A 682 -38.44 10.24 5.89
C VAL A 682 -36.92 10.16 6.01
N SER A 683 -36.26 11.30 6.11
CA SER A 683 -34.85 11.43 6.48
C SER A 683 -34.76 11.95 7.92
N TYR A 684 -33.89 11.36 8.73
CA TYR A 684 -33.50 11.85 10.04
C TYR A 684 -32.02 12.21 10.04
N ASP A 685 -31.68 13.45 10.35
CA ASP A 685 -30.30 13.91 10.47
C ASP A 685 -29.78 13.62 11.89
N LEU A 686 -28.74 12.79 11.97
CA LEU A 686 -28.15 12.36 13.25
C LEU A 686 -27.34 13.48 13.94
N SER A 687 -27.00 14.56 13.24
CA SER A 687 -26.17 15.65 13.75
C SER A 687 -26.95 16.70 14.52
N ASP A 688 -28.14 17.06 14.05
CA ASP A 688 -29.01 18.06 14.69
C ASP A 688 -30.32 17.48 15.23
N ASN A 689 -30.59 16.18 15.02
CA ASN A 689 -31.78 15.46 15.45
C ASN A 689 -33.08 15.96 14.79
N THR A 690 -33.01 16.41 13.54
CA THR A 690 -34.16 16.88 12.76
C THR A 690 -34.70 15.83 11.78
N PHE A 691 -35.98 15.95 11.41
CA PHE A 691 -36.65 15.07 10.45
C PHE A 691 -37.15 15.86 9.24
N ASP A 692 -36.93 15.32 8.05
CA ASP A 692 -37.46 15.82 6.78
C ASP A 692 -38.30 14.76 6.07
N VAL A 693 -39.50 15.12 5.62
CA VAL A 693 -40.29 14.27 4.73
C VAL A 693 -39.76 14.43 3.31
N ILE A 694 -39.08 13.42 2.79
CA ILE A 694 -38.55 13.41 1.41
C ILE A 694 -39.70 13.18 0.42
N VAL A 695 -40.57 12.22 0.73
CA VAL A 695 -41.75 11.89 -0.08
C VAL A 695 -42.93 11.72 0.86
N ASP A 696 -43.92 12.60 0.72
CA ASP A 696 -45.17 12.53 1.49
C ASP A 696 -46.22 11.64 0.78
N ILE A 697 -47.29 11.31 1.50
CA ILE A 697 -48.41 10.52 0.97
C ILE A 697 -49.11 11.30 -0.14
N CYS A 698 -49.18 10.72 -1.35
CA CYS A 698 -50.02 11.26 -2.41
C CYS A 698 -51.51 11.16 -2.04
N SER A 699 -52.18 12.30 -1.87
CA SER A 699 -53.64 12.34 -1.78
C SER A 699 -54.25 12.34 -3.19
N PHE A 700 -54.97 11.27 -3.55
CA PHE A 700 -55.83 11.31 -4.73
C PHE A 700 -57.10 12.10 -4.38
N LYS A 701 -57.34 13.21 -5.09
CA LYS A 701 -58.67 13.85 -5.14
C LYS A 701 -59.52 13.12 -6.19
N ASP A 702 -60.66 12.60 -5.74
CA ASP A 702 -61.84 12.21 -6.52
C ASP A 702 -61.64 11.22 -7.68
N ILE A 703 -61.72 9.91 -7.40
CA ILE A 703 -62.09 8.90 -8.39
C ILE A 703 -63.12 7.95 -7.75
N GLU A 704 -64.30 7.83 -8.36
CA GLU A 704 -65.32 6.83 -8.02
C GLU A 704 -64.72 5.42 -8.01
N PHE A 705 -64.98 4.66 -6.94
CA PHE A 705 -64.53 3.28 -6.78
C PHE A 705 -65.09 2.39 -7.91
N PRO A 706 -64.26 1.73 -8.74
CA PRO A 706 -64.76 0.78 -9.73
C PRO A 706 -65.13 -0.52 -9.01
N GLY A 707 -66.43 -0.72 -8.74
CA GLY A 707 -66.90 -1.97 -8.13
C GLY A 707 -68.29 -1.97 -7.51
N THR A 708 -69.00 -0.84 -7.46
CA THR A 708 -70.40 -0.80 -7.02
C THR A 708 -71.34 -0.42 -8.17
N LYS A 709 -71.70 -1.40 -8.98
CA LYS A 709 -73.01 -1.50 -9.65
C LYS A 709 -73.49 -2.94 -9.63
#